data_AF-A0AAE3SY69-F1
#
_entry.id   AF-A0AAE3SY69-F1
#
_cell.length_a   1.000
_cell.length_b   1.000
_cell.length_c   1.000
_cell.angle_alpha   90.00
_cell.angle_beta   90.00
_cell.angle_gamma   90.00
#
_symmetry.space_group_name_H-M   'P 1'
#
loop_
_entity.id
_entity.type
_entity.pdbx_description
1 polymer ?
#
loop_
_entity_poly.entity_id
_entity_poly.type
_entity_poly.pdbx_seq_one_letter_code
_entity_poly.pdbx_strand_id
1 'polypeptide(L)'
;MNTMNQAPVPTAAKARRARLNLQLSTVGLVAAWFAAALPGADAVAATAPSQAPLYSAVPGAKPNLMFVLDNSGSMGFVYQDSYSVNDKCKSTNDWGCRDKYGWYSMRSSSVNTQYYNPAITYIARVNSNGVPLNNPTLMVDNQASSDGSPYSPTDSAHTTVAAATGKKFTYLQCAGSNCSSSSSRTEVTINYPVGSTPVNLPPGHKRTECDKTTNTCTPDQERQNIVNWYQWYRTRTLAISTALGQAMQNYQNKFRVGYVQYNIGGAAATNIIRGVRYFKDEDTSSKNWKTQFYNWIYGISPNGGTPSHNALSLAANYYNGTGKSTYGNPWKNDPTSTADTTSEDLSCRRAYSIVLSDGAWNAGTAPSDVTKYASTQGTNYSGTPSGTPATLQFNPSGATGWDSTNLKTKLAARNLYIPYSDGGASSKGFADLTARYFWRSDFSNLDNNVPVIEGQHNPTFWQNMTTFTIGWGLTPSGDSGTANGLKWAQIDQYNNDWLAGRAVTRPNWATGDLNAGSTPADDARRVDDFIRAGFTGGGRAYSVYSGEDVRRALDNALGGMVGSGNDAGVAVSGNSGEFQTLENQYKYTTEYQTADNSGDIKAFQLNADGGYKVDATTNKPIVAWSANEKMPVVETRKIFALSGYDAATRGTAATRWELNSNTTLTSLPADFKALLNSNNLQKDDNTFIRYMLGEDALADKTGAVYRARKQPIGASVNSPPVFVGGRIDMGYETFGSVNGKDKYGTYKTTKSSLPPTIFAATNNGKVHVLNAAKDDNVLTGFAAGAELASFMPKGAMASQVDLANPNFRFRYTLDGPLVEHDLYDATKWRQLVFGTGGRAGSFMYGLESPMNTSNRIPTQDSFLWELDNKTTGYADLAHVTNNPTAGQLDDGTWVMLTGSGHYAGAGRQLGLYVVEAFTGKRKAFIPLPEEYGAGDTANGGNRGLGGVVAVRDATRRIVAAYAGDANGNLWRFDLRSSKFAVSFGRPLFTTPGGKSQPIYAAPAWQTHPGDGGNCTYSTESQCGAIVVVGTGILLDEDDLATPARKQAIYGIWDQTPIGGDDKGDRVAVADLVEQTIDLASAVTGQGRAEAGKTFYTVSSNPVDWKKQRGWRLSLGMIRYPGAMTDGERVVGDLSNLGSSVMITSFLPEDRNLGIESCTATGSLPNIIYVLDALTGKNKRSFDVDSNGTFEPYSIVSIPSGGFTRGNVTSRNLIGLPNEGRPDGKPPVDCTNETGYVTGPGSTQKAGDGCVPKGWRRSWRSVVQPPF
;
A
#
# COMPACT_ATOMS: atom_id res chain seq x y z
N MET A 1 -52.48 -45.02 -15.47
CA MET A 1 -51.88 -46.06 -16.32
C MET A 1 -50.41 -46.12 -15.94
N ASN A 2 -50.01 -46.93 -14.94
CA ASN A 2 -49.89 -48.41 -14.95
C ASN A 2 -48.50 -48.80 -15.52
N THR A 3 -47.47 -49.02 -14.68
CA THR A 3 -47.14 -50.26 -13.89
C THR A 3 -46.41 -51.33 -14.73
N MET A 4 -45.38 -52.07 -14.29
CA MET A 4 -44.73 -52.19 -12.96
C MET A 4 -43.39 -52.97 -13.03
N ASN A 5 -42.74 -53.13 -11.85
CA ASN A 5 -41.71 -54.13 -11.43
C ASN A 5 -40.22 -53.79 -11.67
N GLN A 6 -39.27 -54.11 -10.77
CA GLN A 6 -39.36 -54.82 -9.46
C GLN A 6 -38.29 -54.31 -8.45
N ALA A 7 -38.33 -54.76 -7.18
CA ALA A 7 -37.52 -54.30 -6.02
C ALA A 7 -36.70 -55.49 -5.40
N PRO A 8 -36.01 -55.46 -4.21
CA PRO A 8 -36.05 -54.52 -3.06
C PRO A 8 -34.69 -54.19 -2.36
N VAL A 9 -34.73 -53.71 -1.10
CA VAL A 9 -33.63 -53.31 -0.16
C VAL A 9 -33.65 -54.23 1.11
N PRO A 10 -32.93 -54.09 2.28
CA PRO A 10 -32.52 -52.85 3.03
C PRO A 10 -31.26 -52.85 3.98
N THR A 11 -30.98 -51.67 4.58
CA THR A 11 -30.44 -51.38 5.95
C THR A 11 -29.13 -51.96 6.57
N ALA A 12 -28.15 -51.06 6.79
CA ALA A 12 -27.63 -50.54 8.09
C ALA A 12 -27.01 -51.40 9.25
N ALA A 13 -25.83 -50.93 9.74
CA ALA A 13 -25.40 -50.71 11.15
C ALA A 13 -24.42 -51.66 11.93
N LYS A 14 -23.41 -51.01 12.55
CA LYS A 14 -22.72 -51.26 13.86
C LYS A 14 -21.79 -52.49 14.14
N ALA A 15 -20.47 -52.20 14.13
CA ALA A 15 -19.56 -52.15 15.30
C ALA A 15 -18.86 -53.39 15.96
N ARG A 16 -17.52 -53.24 16.10
CA ARG A 16 -16.59 -53.59 17.23
C ARG A 16 -16.19 -55.06 17.58
N ARG A 17 -14.85 -55.26 17.52
CA ARG A 17 -13.95 -55.99 18.48
C ARG A 17 -14.08 -57.53 18.59
N ALA A 18 -13.06 -58.31 19.00
CA ALA A 18 -11.57 -58.17 19.07
C ALA A 18 -10.95 -59.51 19.58
N ARG A 19 -9.61 -59.56 19.76
CA ARG A 19 -8.77 -60.60 20.41
C ARG A 19 -8.31 -61.77 19.49
N LEU A 20 -7.09 -62.35 19.63
CA LEU A 20 -5.94 -62.03 20.51
C LEU A 20 -4.58 -62.39 19.87
N ASN A 21 -3.55 -61.65 20.30
CA ASN A 21 -2.08 -61.85 20.38
C ASN A 21 -1.48 -63.25 20.08
N LEU A 22 -0.19 -63.44 19.78
CA LEU A 22 1.07 -62.88 20.37
C LEU A 22 2.25 -63.32 19.44
N GLN A 23 3.40 -62.67 19.18
CA GLN A 23 4.13 -61.44 19.59
C GLN A 23 4.98 -60.95 18.36
N LEU A 24 6.06 -60.14 18.33
CA LEU A 24 6.97 -59.50 19.31
C LEU A 24 7.55 -58.15 18.74
N SER A 25 8.78 -57.80 19.11
CA SER A 25 9.63 -56.62 18.84
C SER A 25 10.33 -56.60 17.47
N THR A 26 10.73 -55.47 16.83
CA THR A 26 10.62 -54.02 17.16
C THR A 26 10.94 -53.12 15.94
N VAL A 27 10.55 -51.83 16.02
CA VAL A 27 10.89 -50.70 15.11
C VAL A 27 10.48 -50.85 13.63
N GLY A 28 9.19 -50.64 13.34
CA GLY A 28 8.70 -50.34 12.00
C GLY A 28 7.90 -49.03 12.01
N LEU A 29 8.56 -47.87 11.88
CA LEU A 29 7.92 -46.54 12.03
C LEU A 29 8.60 -45.46 11.16
N VAL A 30 8.59 -45.65 9.82
CA VAL A 30 9.10 -44.66 8.84
C VAL A 30 8.21 -44.54 7.59
N ALA A 31 7.67 -45.66 7.09
CA ALA A 31 6.97 -45.71 5.79
C ALA A 31 5.60 -44.98 5.71
N ALA A 32 5.18 -44.27 6.76
CA ALA A 32 3.96 -43.45 6.77
C ALA A 32 4.25 -41.93 6.73
N TRP A 33 5.51 -41.52 6.62
CA TRP A 33 5.94 -40.11 6.75
C TRP A 33 6.25 -39.39 5.42
N PHE A 34 6.01 -40.03 4.26
CA PHE A 34 6.30 -39.45 2.94
C PHE A 34 5.08 -39.22 2.02
N ALA A 35 3.86 -39.44 2.53
CA ALA A 35 2.62 -39.04 1.86
C ALA A 35 2.06 -37.67 2.34
N ALA A 36 2.81 -36.96 3.19
CA ALA A 36 2.41 -35.72 3.86
C ALA A 36 3.45 -34.59 3.64
N ALA A 37 3.94 -34.45 2.41
CA ALA A 37 4.95 -33.46 2.02
C ALA A 37 4.67 -32.82 0.64
N LEU A 38 3.39 -32.62 0.31
CA LEU A 38 2.96 -31.74 -0.78
C LEU A 38 2.29 -30.51 -0.17
N PRO A 39 2.71 -29.29 -0.51
CA PRO A 39 1.85 -28.12 -0.36
C PRO A 39 0.66 -28.32 -1.29
N GLY A 40 -0.51 -28.60 -0.71
CA GLY A 40 -1.79 -28.39 -1.39
C GLY A 40 -1.97 -26.90 -1.69
N ALA A 41 -2.98 -26.56 -2.49
CA ALA A 41 -3.26 -25.18 -2.87
C ALA A 41 -3.95 -24.39 -1.74
N ASP A 42 -3.23 -24.16 -0.64
CA ASP A 42 -3.46 -23.02 0.25
C ASP A 42 -2.73 -21.79 -0.32
N ALA A 43 -3.22 -20.59 -0.01
CA ALA A 43 -2.66 -19.35 -0.52
C ALA A 43 -1.23 -19.11 0.02
N VAL A 44 -0.33 -18.56 -0.81
CA VAL A 44 0.99 -18.10 -0.36
C VAL A 44 0.78 -16.80 0.44
N ALA A 45 0.55 -16.94 1.75
CA ALA A 45 0.15 -15.85 2.62
C ALA A 45 1.20 -14.72 2.69
N ALA A 46 0.70 -13.48 2.73
CA ALA A 46 1.55 -12.30 2.89
C ALA A 46 2.16 -12.22 4.30
N THR A 47 3.49 -12.12 4.39
CA THR A 47 4.23 -11.98 5.66
C THR A 47 4.31 -10.54 6.19
N ALA A 48 3.61 -9.60 5.54
CA ALA A 48 3.56 -8.18 5.87
C ALA A 48 2.30 -7.56 5.20
N PRO A 49 1.71 -6.50 5.75
CA PRO A 49 0.53 -5.85 5.15
C PRO A 49 0.88 -5.21 3.80
N SER A 50 -0.11 -5.15 2.90
CA SER A 50 0.10 -4.63 1.55
C SER A 50 0.70 -3.22 1.55
N GLN A 51 1.78 -3.05 0.79
CA GLN A 51 2.51 -1.78 0.60
C GLN A 51 1.87 -0.86 -0.45
N ALA A 52 0.74 -1.27 -1.04
CA ALA A 52 -0.08 -0.45 -1.92
C ALA A 52 -1.33 0.08 -1.19
N PRO A 53 -1.84 1.28 -1.56
CA PRO A 53 -3.13 1.76 -1.07
C PRO A 53 -4.27 0.81 -1.46
N LEU A 54 -4.90 0.19 -0.46
CA LEU A 54 -6.08 -0.65 -0.67
C LEU A 54 -7.39 0.15 -0.75
N TYR A 55 -7.41 1.36 -0.16
CA TYR A 55 -8.48 2.35 -0.35
C TYR A 55 -8.29 3.09 -1.68
N SER A 56 -8.28 2.33 -2.78
CA SER A 56 -8.48 2.94 -4.10
C SER A 56 -9.91 3.47 -4.15
N ALA A 57 -10.06 4.79 -4.26
CA ALA A 57 -11.24 5.42 -4.83
C ALA A 57 -11.56 4.81 -6.21
N VAL A 58 -12.78 5.02 -6.74
CA VAL A 58 -13.22 4.51 -8.07
C VAL A 58 -12.07 4.66 -9.08
N PRO A 59 -11.60 3.56 -9.70
CA PRO A 59 -10.30 3.56 -10.36
C PRO A 59 -10.25 4.60 -11.47
N GLY A 60 -9.26 5.49 -11.34
CA GLY A 60 -8.81 6.35 -12.43
C GLY A 60 -8.55 5.50 -13.66
N ALA A 61 -9.03 5.96 -14.83
CA ALA A 61 -9.15 5.15 -16.04
C ALA A 61 -7.92 4.29 -16.32
N LYS A 62 -8.12 2.96 -16.28
CA LYS A 62 -7.08 1.95 -16.18
C LYS A 62 -6.13 2.07 -17.37
N PRO A 63 -4.80 2.25 -17.16
CA PRO A 63 -3.92 2.54 -18.27
C PRO A 63 -3.90 1.44 -19.32
N ASN A 64 -3.88 1.86 -20.57
CA ASN A 64 -3.64 0.99 -21.71
C ASN A 64 -2.15 0.62 -21.74
N LEU A 65 -1.84 -0.66 -21.90
CA LEU A 65 -0.48 -1.18 -21.97
C LEU A 65 -0.35 -2.18 -23.11
N MET A 66 0.49 -1.85 -24.10
CA MET A 66 0.87 -2.77 -25.18
C MET A 66 2.26 -3.35 -24.90
N PHE A 67 2.36 -4.67 -24.74
CA PHE A 67 3.64 -5.35 -24.84
C PHE A 67 4.03 -5.48 -26.31
N VAL A 68 5.25 -5.06 -26.67
CA VAL A 68 5.78 -5.13 -28.03
C VAL A 68 7.05 -5.97 -27.95
N LEU A 69 6.88 -7.28 -28.13
CA LEU A 69 7.87 -8.29 -27.73
C LEU A 69 8.54 -8.92 -28.95
N ASP A 70 9.87 -8.91 -28.98
CA ASP A 70 10.63 -9.61 -29.99
C ASP A 70 10.43 -11.14 -29.90
N ASN A 71 10.46 -11.76 -31.07
CA ASN A 71 10.48 -13.19 -31.27
C ASN A 71 11.33 -13.56 -32.51
N SER A 72 12.36 -12.77 -32.80
CA SER A 72 13.43 -13.05 -33.77
C SER A 72 14.10 -14.42 -33.53
N GLY A 73 14.90 -14.90 -34.48
CA GLY A 73 15.67 -16.14 -34.31
C GLY A 73 16.67 -16.10 -33.14
N SER A 74 17.30 -14.94 -32.89
CA SER A 74 18.31 -14.74 -31.85
C SER A 74 17.74 -14.78 -30.42
N MET A 75 16.44 -14.46 -30.26
CA MET A 75 15.70 -14.67 -29.02
C MET A 75 15.67 -16.15 -28.58
N GLY A 76 16.00 -17.10 -29.48
CA GLY A 76 16.16 -18.52 -29.20
C GLY A 76 17.55 -18.94 -28.69
N PHE A 77 18.55 -18.06 -28.66
CA PHE A 77 19.93 -18.44 -28.35
C PHE A 77 20.20 -18.68 -26.84
N VAL A 78 21.21 -19.51 -26.57
CA VAL A 78 21.71 -19.88 -25.22
C VAL A 78 22.99 -19.14 -24.82
N TYR A 79 23.37 -18.11 -25.57
CA TYR A 79 24.55 -17.25 -25.40
C TYR A 79 24.23 -15.81 -25.89
N GLN A 80 25.15 -14.86 -25.75
CA GLN A 80 25.08 -13.52 -26.35
C GLN A 80 26.05 -13.40 -27.54
N ASP A 81 25.66 -12.65 -28.57
CA ASP A 81 26.33 -12.62 -29.88
C ASP A 81 27.63 -11.80 -29.92
N SER A 82 27.96 -11.10 -28.83
CA SER A 82 29.06 -10.15 -28.71
C SER A 82 30.17 -10.57 -27.73
N TYR A 83 30.17 -11.83 -27.26
CA TYR A 83 31.20 -12.32 -26.34
C TYR A 83 32.57 -12.54 -27.02
N SER A 84 33.43 -11.52 -26.95
CA SER A 84 34.88 -11.73 -27.00
C SER A 84 35.33 -12.46 -25.73
N VAL A 85 35.30 -13.79 -25.74
CA VAL A 85 35.91 -14.62 -24.68
C VAL A 85 37.38 -14.19 -24.57
N ASN A 86 37.81 -13.78 -23.38
CA ASN A 86 39.06 -13.02 -23.21
C ASN A 86 40.36 -13.88 -23.30
N ASP A 87 40.24 -15.08 -23.87
CA ASP A 87 41.35 -15.93 -24.28
C ASP A 87 41.75 -15.62 -25.73
N LYS A 88 43.05 -15.57 -26.01
CA LYS A 88 43.63 -14.92 -27.20
C LYS A 88 43.33 -15.61 -28.55
N CYS A 89 42.13 -15.46 -29.09
CA CYS A 89 41.85 -15.71 -30.51
C CYS A 89 42.37 -14.55 -31.40
N LYS A 90 43.70 -14.33 -31.42
CA LYS A 90 44.35 -13.27 -32.21
C LYS A 90 44.57 -13.64 -33.69
N SER A 91 43.48 -13.65 -34.45
CA SER A 91 43.44 -13.60 -35.94
C SER A 91 44.14 -14.74 -36.71
N THR A 92 43.84 -15.02 -37.98
CA THR A 92 42.97 -14.35 -38.98
C THR A 92 42.15 -15.42 -39.71
N ASN A 93 40.87 -15.12 -39.98
CA ASN A 93 39.93 -15.84 -40.85
C ASN A 93 39.38 -17.19 -40.34
N ASP A 94 38.14 -17.46 -40.74
CA ASP A 94 37.28 -18.64 -40.54
C ASP A 94 36.81 -19.06 -39.12
N TRP A 95 35.61 -19.65 -39.12
CA TRP A 95 34.83 -20.05 -37.94
C TRP A 95 35.39 -21.30 -37.25
N GLY A 96 36.15 -21.14 -36.14
CA GLY A 96 36.83 -22.30 -35.56
C GLY A 96 37.37 -22.20 -34.13
N CYS A 97 36.56 -21.84 -33.12
CA CYS A 97 36.94 -21.99 -31.71
C CYS A 97 36.95 -23.47 -31.26
N ARG A 98 37.86 -24.29 -31.78
CA ARG A 98 37.96 -25.74 -31.50
C ARG A 98 38.70 -26.12 -30.21
N ASP A 99 39.29 -25.15 -29.50
CA ASP A 99 40.08 -25.42 -28.30
C ASP A 99 39.25 -25.59 -27.03
N LYS A 100 39.75 -26.47 -26.16
CA LYS A 100 39.18 -26.91 -24.87
C LYS A 100 38.73 -25.79 -23.92
N TYR A 101 39.19 -24.55 -24.11
CA TYR A 101 38.96 -23.44 -23.20
C TYR A 101 37.66 -22.67 -23.46
N GLY A 102 37.23 -22.53 -24.71
CA GLY A 102 35.93 -21.90 -25.03
C GLY A 102 34.75 -22.67 -24.44
N TRP A 103 34.85 -24.01 -24.45
CA TRP A 103 33.91 -24.94 -23.84
C TRP A 103 33.65 -24.69 -22.35
N TYR A 104 34.71 -24.50 -21.56
CA TYR A 104 34.59 -24.20 -20.13
C TYR A 104 34.04 -22.80 -19.88
N SER A 105 34.46 -21.81 -20.68
CA SER A 105 34.01 -20.42 -20.58
C SER A 105 32.50 -20.28 -20.80
N MET A 106 31.93 -20.95 -21.80
CA MET A 106 30.48 -20.92 -22.08
C MET A 106 29.60 -21.56 -21.00
N ARG A 107 30.21 -22.25 -20.01
CA ARG A 107 29.56 -22.91 -18.87
C ARG A 107 29.71 -22.16 -17.54
N SER A 108 30.23 -20.94 -17.57
CA SER A 108 30.24 -20.02 -16.42
C SER A 108 29.29 -18.86 -16.65
N SER A 109 28.43 -18.55 -15.67
CA SER A 109 27.58 -17.37 -15.69
C SER A 109 28.35 -16.04 -15.60
N SER A 110 29.66 -16.07 -15.30
CA SER A 110 30.54 -14.90 -15.35
C SER A 110 31.12 -14.59 -16.74
N VAL A 111 30.85 -15.45 -17.74
CA VAL A 111 31.25 -15.25 -19.14
C VAL A 111 30.05 -15.40 -20.09
N ASN A 112 29.16 -16.36 -19.85
CA ASN A 112 27.88 -16.48 -20.54
C ASN A 112 26.72 -16.25 -19.56
N THR A 113 26.17 -15.03 -19.49
CA THR A 113 25.11 -14.67 -18.53
C THR A 113 23.77 -15.38 -18.80
N GLN A 114 23.60 -15.99 -19.98
CA GLN A 114 22.45 -16.81 -20.34
C GLN A 114 22.52 -18.24 -19.76
N TYR A 115 23.71 -18.70 -19.38
CA TYR A 115 23.95 -20.00 -18.75
C TYR A 115 23.49 -20.05 -17.28
N TYR A 116 23.48 -21.25 -16.69
CA TYR A 116 23.12 -21.46 -15.30
C TYR A 116 24.00 -20.63 -14.33
N ASN A 117 23.37 -19.80 -13.52
CA ASN A 117 24.01 -18.98 -12.50
C ASN A 117 23.68 -19.52 -11.08
N PRO A 118 24.64 -20.17 -10.39
CA PRO A 118 24.40 -20.73 -9.05
C PRO A 118 24.15 -19.68 -7.96
N ALA A 119 24.39 -18.38 -8.22
CA ALA A 119 24.15 -17.32 -7.24
C ALA A 119 22.68 -16.90 -7.10
N ILE A 120 21.77 -17.34 -7.97
CA ILE A 120 20.36 -16.90 -8.01
C ILE A 120 19.37 -18.08 -8.07
N THR A 121 18.17 -17.87 -7.52
CA THR A 121 17.07 -18.85 -7.55
C THR A 121 16.26 -18.68 -8.84
N TYR A 122 16.08 -19.76 -9.58
CA TYR A 122 15.22 -19.82 -10.76
C TYR A 122 13.83 -20.33 -10.35
N ILE A 123 12.88 -19.39 -10.30
CA ILE A 123 11.51 -19.60 -9.81
C ILE A 123 10.65 -20.23 -10.92
N ALA A 124 9.66 -21.03 -10.56
CA ALA A 124 8.76 -21.64 -11.53
C ALA A 124 7.96 -20.63 -12.36
N ARG A 125 7.65 -21.00 -13.61
CA ARG A 125 6.52 -20.36 -14.33
C ARG A 125 5.24 -20.54 -13.51
N VAL A 126 4.31 -19.61 -13.68
CA VAL A 126 3.03 -19.58 -12.98
C VAL A 126 1.90 -19.47 -14.01
N ASN A 127 0.79 -20.19 -13.80
CA ASN A 127 -0.38 -20.03 -14.66
C ASN A 127 -1.09 -18.69 -14.39
N SER A 128 -2.16 -18.40 -15.13
CA SER A 128 -3.00 -17.20 -14.94
C SER A 128 -3.59 -17.06 -13.53
N ASN A 129 -3.69 -18.14 -12.76
CA ASN A 129 -4.17 -18.15 -11.37
C ASN A 129 -3.02 -18.06 -10.34
N GLY A 130 -1.79 -17.78 -10.76
CA GLY A 130 -0.62 -17.68 -9.88
C GLY A 130 -0.02 -19.03 -9.46
N VAL A 131 -0.61 -20.16 -9.84
CA VAL A 131 -0.16 -21.49 -9.42
C VAL A 131 1.13 -21.87 -10.16
N PRO A 132 2.20 -22.27 -9.46
CA PRO A 132 3.43 -22.78 -10.07
C PRO A 132 3.17 -23.97 -11.01
N LEU A 133 3.78 -23.93 -12.19
CA LEU A 133 3.76 -25.03 -13.14
C LEU A 133 4.72 -26.13 -12.67
N ASN A 134 4.28 -27.39 -12.74
CA ASN A 134 5.13 -28.54 -12.46
C ASN A 134 6.28 -28.64 -13.48
N ASN A 135 7.48 -29.00 -13.02
CA ASN A 135 8.62 -29.27 -13.88
C ASN A 135 8.79 -30.79 -14.04
N PRO A 136 8.49 -31.38 -15.21
CA PRO A 136 8.66 -32.82 -15.43
C PRO A 136 10.13 -33.23 -15.57
N THR A 137 11.08 -32.27 -15.66
CA THR A 137 12.50 -32.55 -15.79
C THR A 137 13.10 -32.91 -14.43
N LEU A 138 13.52 -34.16 -14.29
CA LEU A 138 14.18 -34.69 -13.09
C LEU A 138 15.67 -34.33 -13.06
N MET A 139 16.35 -34.47 -14.21
CA MET A 139 17.77 -34.15 -14.39
C MET A 139 18.08 -33.75 -15.84
N VAL A 140 19.07 -32.85 -16.00
CA VAL A 140 19.68 -32.44 -17.27
C VAL A 140 21.08 -33.07 -17.37
N ASP A 141 21.41 -33.67 -18.50
CA ASP A 141 22.75 -34.15 -18.83
C ASP A 141 23.40 -33.19 -19.83
N ASN A 142 24.51 -32.57 -19.42
CA ASN A 142 25.30 -31.69 -20.26
C ASN A 142 26.68 -32.27 -20.63
N GLN A 143 26.81 -33.60 -20.65
CA GLN A 143 28.09 -34.28 -20.92
C GLN A 143 28.10 -35.06 -22.25
N ALA A 144 26.93 -35.22 -22.88
CA ALA A 144 26.71 -36.11 -24.03
C ALA A 144 26.79 -35.43 -25.40
N SER A 145 27.09 -34.12 -25.47
CA SER A 145 27.15 -33.36 -26.73
C SER A 145 28.30 -33.85 -27.61
N SER A 146 27.97 -34.61 -28.65
CA SER A 146 28.89 -35.03 -29.72
C SER A 146 28.76 -34.13 -30.97
N ASP A 147 27.81 -33.21 -30.92
CA ASP A 147 27.42 -32.26 -31.94
C ASP A 147 28.59 -31.30 -32.23
N GLY A 148 29.19 -31.37 -33.43
CA GLY A 148 30.44 -30.68 -33.76
C GLY A 148 30.41 -29.16 -33.89
N SER A 149 29.45 -28.47 -33.24
CA SER A 149 29.33 -27.01 -33.24
C SER A 149 30.09 -26.39 -32.06
N PRO A 150 31.14 -25.57 -32.29
CA PRO A 150 31.90 -24.94 -31.20
C PRO A 150 31.12 -23.83 -30.46
N TYR A 151 29.90 -23.51 -30.91
CA TYR A 151 29.10 -22.39 -30.40
C TYR A 151 27.98 -22.81 -29.42
N SER A 152 27.75 -24.11 -29.20
CA SER A 152 26.68 -24.55 -28.32
C SER A 152 27.08 -25.75 -27.46
N PRO A 153 27.06 -25.63 -26.11
CA PRO A 153 26.78 -26.78 -25.27
C PRO A 153 25.31 -27.17 -25.48
N THR A 154 25.04 -27.98 -26.52
CA THR A 154 23.73 -28.59 -26.70
C THR A 154 23.49 -29.63 -25.63
N ASP A 155 22.72 -29.26 -24.61
CA ASP A 155 22.20 -30.14 -23.56
C ASP A 155 21.16 -31.11 -24.14
N SER A 156 21.63 -32.06 -24.94
CA SER A 156 20.83 -32.93 -25.82
C SER A 156 20.12 -34.09 -25.11
N ALA A 157 20.19 -34.18 -23.77
CA ALA A 157 19.42 -35.13 -22.98
C ALA A 157 18.93 -34.54 -21.64
N HIS A 158 17.65 -34.15 -21.57
CA HIS A 158 16.92 -34.04 -20.30
C HIS A 158 16.11 -35.33 -20.06
N THR A 159 15.87 -35.67 -18.79
CA THR A 159 15.18 -36.93 -18.42
C THR A 159 14.12 -36.69 -17.36
N THR A 160 13.04 -37.48 -17.40
CA THR A 160 11.83 -37.23 -16.61
C THR A 160 11.57 -38.24 -15.49
N VAL A 161 11.74 -39.56 -15.70
CA VAL A 161 11.41 -40.55 -14.65
C VAL A 161 12.31 -41.80 -14.55
N ALA A 162 12.98 -42.26 -15.62
CA ALA A 162 13.67 -43.57 -15.60
C ALA A 162 15.14 -43.59 -16.08
N ALA A 163 15.59 -42.60 -16.85
CA ALA A 163 16.91 -42.59 -17.49
C ALA A 163 17.92 -41.61 -16.84
N ALA A 164 17.62 -41.11 -15.64
CA ALA A 164 18.41 -40.09 -14.95
C ALA A 164 19.65 -40.65 -14.22
N THR A 165 19.65 -41.94 -13.84
CA THR A 165 20.76 -42.56 -13.09
C THR A 165 22.06 -42.53 -13.89
N GLY A 166 23.12 -41.96 -13.31
CA GLY A 166 24.41 -41.76 -13.97
C GLY A 166 24.50 -40.50 -14.84
N LYS A 167 23.42 -39.71 -14.94
CA LYS A 167 23.46 -38.38 -15.57
C LYS A 167 24.06 -37.35 -14.62
N LYS A 168 24.71 -36.32 -15.17
CA LYS A 168 25.33 -35.25 -14.39
C LYS A 168 25.33 -33.92 -15.14
N PHE A 169 25.23 -32.83 -14.38
CA PHE A 169 25.28 -31.47 -14.89
C PHE A 169 26.48 -30.75 -14.29
N THR A 170 27.34 -30.18 -15.14
CA THR A 170 28.52 -29.42 -14.74
C THR A 170 28.36 -27.94 -15.08
N TYR A 171 28.58 -27.07 -14.09
CA TYR A 171 28.74 -25.63 -14.28
C TYR A 171 30.09 -25.16 -13.72
N LEU A 172 30.51 -23.96 -14.10
CA LEU A 172 31.77 -23.38 -13.65
C LEU A 172 31.57 -22.03 -12.97
N GLN A 173 32.49 -21.72 -12.06
CA GLN A 173 32.66 -20.41 -11.44
C GLN A 173 34.09 -19.97 -11.76
N CYS A 174 34.26 -18.79 -12.35
CA CYS A 174 35.57 -18.33 -12.83
C CYS A 174 36.09 -17.11 -12.06
N ALA A 175 37.41 -16.94 -12.04
CA ALA A 175 38.10 -15.80 -11.44
C ALA A 175 37.86 -14.55 -12.30
N GLY A 176 36.73 -13.88 -12.05
CA GLY A 176 36.19 -12.87 -12.96
C GLY A 176 35.69 -13.51 -14.26
N SER A 177 36.09 -12.94 -15.40
CA SER A 177 35.73 -13.41 -16.74
C SER A 177 36.76 -14.35 -17.39
N ASN A 178 37.70 -14.90 -16.61
CA ASN A 178 38.76 -15.80 -17.09
C ASN A 178 38.54 -17.23 -16.57
N CYS A 179 38.25 -18.16 -17.48
CA CYS A 179 38.08 -19.60 -17.20
C CYS A 179 39.20 -20.47 -17.81
N SER A 180 40.35 -19.90 -18.18
CA SER A 180 41.30 -20.54 -19.11
C SER A 180 42.16 -21.62 -18.47
N SER A 181 42.56 -21.49 -17.20
CA SER A 181 43.32 -22.52 -16.48
C SER A 181 42.44 -23.28 -15.48
N SER A 182 42.95 -24.41 -14.99
CA SER A 182 42.40 -25.08 -13.80
C SER A 182 42.64 -24.31 -12.50
N SER A 183 43.45 -23.24 -12.52
CA SER A 183 43.67 -22.33 -11.38
C SER A 183 42.80 -21.06 -11.44
N SER A 184 42.17 -20.74 -12.58
CA SER A 184 41.23 -19.63 -12.72
C SER A 184 39.75 -20.04 -12.68
N ARG A 185 39.43 -21.33 -12.46
CA ARG A 185 38.05 -21.81 -12.39
C ARG A 185 37.82 -22.92 -11.36
N THR A 186 36.66 -22.88 -10.72
CA THR A 186 36.07 -23.98 -9.95
C THR A 186 35.06 -24.71 -10.84
N GLU A 187 35.17 -26.03 -10.93
CA GLU A 187 34.20 -26.89 -11.62
C GLU A 187 33.28 -27.54 -10.58
N VAL A 188 31.96 -27.39 -10.75
CA VAL A 188 30.96 -28.01 -9.86
C VAL A 188 30.08 -28.93 -10.68
N THR A 189 29.96 -30.18 -10.24
CA THR A 189 29.19 -31.22 -10.93
C THR A 189 28.14 -31.83 -10.00
N ILE A 190 26.87 -31.70 -10.38
CA ILE A 190 25.74 -32.34 -9.72
C ILE A 190 25.44 -33.65 -10.46
N ASN A 191 25.45 -34.78 -9.75
CA ASN A 191 25.15 -36.11 -10.29
C ASN A 191 23.72 -36.52 -9.91
N TYR A 192 23.12 -37.45 -10.67
CA TYR A 192 21.86 -38.11 -10.30
C TYR A 192 22.05 -39.63 -10.15
N PRO A 193 21.59 -40.27 -9.04
CA PRO A 193 20.96 -39.64 -7.87
C PRO A 193 21.93 -38.71 -7.14
N VAL A 194 21.36 -37.70 -6.46
CA VAL A 194 22.15 -36.69 -5.75
C VAL A 194 22.80 -37.26 -4.49
N GLY A 195 23.99 -36.75 -4.14
CA GLY A 195 24.70 -37.12 -2.92
C GLY A 195 24.22 -36.32 -1.69
N SER A 196 24.85 -36.59 -0.54
CA SER A 196 24.59 -35.87 0.72
C SER A 196 25.54 -34.68 0.97
N THR A 197 26.66 -34.58 0.26
CA THR A 197 27.67 -33.51 0.42
C THR A 197 27.10 -32.15 -0.01
N PRO A 198 27.05 -31.12 0.87
CA PRO A 198 26.56 -29.79 0.49
C PRO A 198 27.33 -29.15 -0.67
N VAL A 199 26.63 -28.37 -1.48
CA VAL A 199 27.19 -27.64 -2.63
C VAL A 199 27.58 -26.23 -2.19
N ASN A 200 28.84 -25.86 -2.40
CA ASN A 200 29.35 -24.52 -2.13
C ASN A 200 28.81 -23.50 -3.16
N LEU A 201 28.25 -22.40 -2.65
CA LEU A 201 27.72 -21.29 -3.44
C LEU A 201 28.75 -20.17 -3.62
N PRO A 202 28.60 -19.31 -4.63
CA PRO A 202 29.38 -18.07 -4.72
C PRO A 202 29.17 -17.19 -3.48
N PRO A 203 30.23 -16.53 -2.95
CA PRO A 203 30.08 -15.54 -1.89
C PRO A 203 29.11 -14.42 -2.29
N GLY A 204 28.18 -14.06 -1.39
CA GLY A 204 27.16 -13.04 -1.67
C GLY A 204 26.02 -13.49 -2.59
N HIS A 205 25.77 -14.81 -2.68
CA HIS A 205 24.60 -15.38 -3.35
C HIS A 205 23.27 -14.82 -2.82
N LYS A 206 22.23 -14.91 -3.65
CA LYS A 206 20.86 -14.46 -3.36
C LYS A 206 19.87 -15.63 -3.38
N ARG A 207 20.34 -16.85 -3.13
CA ARG A 207 19.50 -18.07 -3.10
C ARG A 207 18.51 -17.96 -1.94
N THR A 208 17.22 -18.02 -2.24
CA THR A 208 16.15 -17.85 -1.24
C THR A 208 15.72 -19.16 -0.59
N GLU A 209 15.98 -20.29 -1.25
CA GLU A 209 15.59 -21.63 -0.84
C GLU A 209 16.64 -22.37 0.02
N CYS A 210 17.85 -21.82 0.13
CA CYS A 210 18.96 -22.36 0.92
C CYS A 210 19.22 -21.51 2.17
N ASP A 211 19.91 -22.06 3.17
CA ASP A 211 20.11 -21.40 4.47
C ASP A 211 21.03 -20.17 4.34
N LYS A 212 20.47 -18.99 4.62
CA LYS A 212 21.14 -17.68 4.55
C LYS A 212 22.27 -17.50 5.55
N THR A 213 22.41 -18.40 6.54
CA THR A 213 23.54 -18.44 7.48
C THR A 213 24.74 -19.23 6.93
N THR A 214 24.58 -19.92 5.80
CA THR A 214 25.63 -20.73 5.17
C THR A 214 25.91 -20.31 3.73
N ASN A 215 27.13 -20.55 3.24
CA ASN A 215 27.47 -20.41 1.81
C ASN A 215 27.18 -21.71 1.04
N THR A 216 26.09 -22.42 1.38
CA THR A 216 25.83 -23.78 0.86
C THR A 216 24.36 -24.06 0.57
N CYS A 217 24.10 -24.87 -0.47
CA CYS A 217 22.82 -25.54 -0.72
C CYS A 217 22.95 -27.05 -0.51
N THR A 218 21.83 -27.75 -0.30
CA THR A 218 21.81 -29.21 -0.49
C THR A 218 21.90 -29.55 -1.99
N PRO A 219 22.45 -30.72 -2.36
CA PRO A 219 22.49 -31.16 -3.75
C PRO A 219 21.13 -31.24 -4.46
N ASP A 220 20.04 -31.51 -3.74
CA ASP A 220 18.71 -31.58 -4.38
C ASP A 220 18.08 -30.20 -4.61
N GLN A 221 18.32 -29.22 -3.73
CA GLN A 221 18.02 -27.81 -3.99
C GLN A 221 18.79 -27.32 -5.24
N GLU A 222 20.07 -27.68 -5.36
CA GLU A 222 20.88 -27.31 -6.52
C GLU A 222 20.39 -27.99 -7.82
N ARG A 223 20.11 -29.30 -7.77
CA ARG A 223 19.46 -30.03 -8.87
C ARG A 223 18.15 -29.34 -9.28
N GLN A 224 17.31 -28.97 -8.31
CA GLN A 224 16.03 -28.34 -8.61
C GLN A 224 16.21 -26.96 -9.26
N ASN A 225 17.18 -26.17 -8.81
CA ASN A 225 17.49 -24.87 -9.40
C ASN A 225 18.01 -24.99 -10.85
N ILE A 226 18.85 -26.01 -11.13
CA ILE A 226 19.34 -26.33 -12.48
C ILE A 226 18.19 -26.71 -13.42
N VAL A 227 17.29 -27.63 -13.03
CA VAL A 227 16.18 -28.04 -13.91
C VAL A 227 15.16 -26.91 -14.11
N ASN A 228 15.02 -26.00 -13.14
CA ASN A 228 14.20 -24.79 -13.28
C ASN A 228 14.81 -23.78 -14.28
N TRP A 229 16.12 -23.52 -14.20
CA TRP A 229 16.83 -22.74 -15.23
C TRP A 229 16.65 -23.36 -16.61
N TYR A 230 16.88 -24.68 -16.73
CA TYR A 230 16.76 -25.39 -18.00
C TYR A 230 15.35 -25.24 -18.58
N GLN A 231 14.31 -25.57 -17.80
CA GLN A 231 12.94 -25.58 -18.30
C GLN A 231 12.41 -24.17 -18.65
N TRP A 232 12.83 -23.14 -17.91
CA TRP A 232 12.15 -21.84 -17.92
C TRP A 232 13.02 -20.61 -18.20
N TYR A 233 14.35 -20.73 -18.25
CA TYR A 233 15.26 -19.59 -18.42
C TYR A 233 16.44 -19.81 -19.39
N ARG A 234 16.69 -21.02 -19.92
CA ARG A 234 17.90 -21.32 -20.73
C ARG A 234 18.08 -20.52 -22.03
N THR A 235 17.02 -19.91 -22.57
CA THR A 235 17.08 -18.98 -23.72
C THR A 235 16.49 -17.62 -23.35
N ARG A 236 16.82 -16.59 -24.13
CA ARG A 236 16.31 -15.21 -23.95
C ARG A 236 14.78 -15.18 -23.91
N THR A 237 14.12 -15.86 -24.86
CA THR A 237 12.65 -16.02 -24.91
C THR A 237 12.09 -16.67 -23.65
N LEU A 238 12.69 -17.79 -23.21
CA LEU A 238 12.20 -18.50 -22.03
C LEU A 238 12.32 -17.61 -20.79
N ALA A 239 13.47 -16.97 -20.58
CA ALA A 239 13.70 -16.07 -19.46
C ALA A 239 12.77 -14.86 -19.45
N ILE A 240 12.62 -14.17 -20.58
CA ILE A 240 11.74 -12.99 -20.71
C ILE A 240 10.27 -13.38 -20.45
N SER A 241 9.76 -14.42 -21.11
CA SER A 241 8.37 -14.85 -20.93
C SER A 241 8.08 -15.36 -19.52
N THR A 242 9.00 -16.10 -18.89
CA THR A 242 8.88 -16.52 -17.49
C THR A 242 8.84 -15.32 -16.54
N ALA A 243 9.79 -14.39 -16.67
CA ALA A 243 9.86 -13.19 -15.85
C ALA A 243 8.64 -12.27 -16.01
N LEU A 244 8.14 -12.11 -17.24
CA LEU A 244 6.93 -11.35 -17.55
C LEU A 244 5.69 -11.99 -16.92
N GLY A 245 5.54 -13.31 -17.03
CA GLY A 245 4.45 -14.06 -16.39
C GLY A 245 4.50 -14.03 -14.85
N GLN A 246 5.70 -13.93 -14.27
CA GLN A 246 5.87 -13.73 -12.82
C GLN A 246 5.50 -12.30 -12.40
N ALA A 247 6.05 -11.28 -13.06
CA ALA A 247 5.81 -9.87 -12.73
C ALA A 247 4.33 -9.47 -12.85
N MET A 248 3.63 -9.97 -13.87
CA MET A 248 2.24 -9.58 -14.15
C MET A 248 1.21 -10.06 -13.12
N GLN A 249 1.53 -11.01 -12.22
CA GLN A 249 0.56 -11.51 -11.24
C GLN A 249 0.04 -10.39 -10.31
N ASN A 250 0.91 -9.45 -9.94
CA ASN A 250 0.60 -8.36 -9.01
C ASN A 250 -0.29 -7.26 -9.64
N TYR A 251 -0.61 -7.35 -10.93
CA TYR A 251 -1.29 -6.29 -11.70
C TYR A 251 -2.68 -6.69 -12.23
N GLN A 252 -3.32 -7.71 -11.63
CA GLN A 252 -4.68 -8.14 -11.99
C GLN A 252 -5.69 -6.99 -11.94
N ASN A 253 -6.38 -6.76 -13.06
CA ASN A 253 -7.30 -5.64 -13.34
C ASN A 253 -6.75 -4.22 -13.05
N LYS A 254 -5.42 -4.05 -12.89
CA LYS A 254 -4.77 -2.72 -12.77
C LYS A 254 -4.56 -2.06 -14.12
N PHE A 255 -4.39 -2.86 -15.19
CA PHE A 255 -4.15 -2.42 -16.55
C PHE A 255 -5.19 -2.96 -17.54
N ARG A 256 -5.29 -2.28 -18.69
CA ARG A 256 -5.83 -2.82 -19.93
C ARG A 256 -4.66 -3.31 -20.79
N VAL A 257 -4.41 -4.61 -20.83
CA VAL A 257 -3.24 -5.21 -21.49
C VAL A 257 -3.57 -5.71 -22.90
N GLY A 258 -2.75 -5.30 -23.86
CA GLY A 258 -2.74 -5.81 -25.24
C GLY A 258 -1.31 -6.15 -25.65
N TYR A 259 -1.14 -6.75 -26.83
CA TYR A 259 0.16 -7.29 -27.24
C TYR A 259 0.39 -7.41 -28.75
N VAL A 260 1.65 -7.18 -29.11
CA VAL A 260 2.26 -7.31 -30.44
C VAL A 260 3.51 -8.19 -30.29
N GLN A 261 3.78 -9.00 -31.30
CA GLN A 261 5.08 -9.67 -31.47
C GLN A 261 5.71 -9.22 -32.79
N TYR A 262 7.04 -9.27 -32.89
CA TYR A 262 7.76 -8.72 -34.03
C TYR A 262 7.49 -9.50 -35.34
N ASN A 263 7.35 -10.82 -35.26
CA ASN A 263 7.21 -11.71 -36.42
C ASN A 263 5.99 -12.66 -36.29
N ILE A 264 5.28 -12.87 -37.40
CA ILE A 264 4.22 -13.86 -37.55
C ILE A 264 4.61 -14.79 -38.71
N GLY A 265 4.69 -16.10 -38.46
CA GLY A 265 5.13 -17.08 -39.46
C GLY A 265 6.60 -16.94 -39.92
N GLY A 266 7.44 -16.18 -39.21
CA GLY A 266 8.82 -15.87 -39.58
C GLY A 266 8.98 -14.62 -40.46
N ALA A 267 7.89 -14.01 -40.92
CA ALA A 267 7.88 -12.69 -41.55
C ALA A 267 7.51 -11.60 -40.54
N ALA A 268 7.85 -10.34 -40.83
CA ALA A 268 7.46 -9.21 -39.99
C ALA A 268 5.94 -9.14 -39.82
N ALA A 269 5.46 -8.89 -38.60
CA ALA A 269 4.03 -8.88 -38.30
C ALA A 269 3.27 -7.81 -39.11
N THR A 270 2.09 -8.18 -39.63
CA THR A 270 1.19 -7.26 -40.36
C THR A 270 0.13 -6.60 -39.47
N ASN A 271 -0.03 -7.09 -38.24
CA ASN A 271 -1.07 -6.69 -37.30
C ASN A 271 -0.67 -7.03 -35.87
N ILE A 272 -1.35 -6.42 -34.89
CA ILE A 272 -1.23 -6.81 -33.48
C ILE A 272 -1.85 -8.19 -33.25
N ILE A 273 -1.45 -8.87 -32.17
CA ILE A 273 -2.03 -10.15 -31.78
C ILE A 273 -3.31 -9.94 -30.96
N ARG A 274 -3.33 -8.91 -30.09
CA ARG A 274 -4.51 -8.55 -29.30
C ARG A 274 -4.52 -7.06 -28.94
N GLY A 275 -5.63 -6.37 -29.21
CA GLY A 275 -5.89 -5.05 -28.66
C GLY A 275 -6.12 -5.11 -27.15
N VAL A 276 -5.94 -3.99 -26.43
CA VAL A 276 -6.00 -3.97 -24.96
C VAL A 276 -7.29 -4.56 -24.38
N ARG A 277 -7.19 -5.34 -23.31
CA ARG A 277 -8.33 -5.92 -22.54
C ARG A 277 -8.04 -5.81 -21.05
N TYR A 278 -9.08 -5.72 -20.20
CA TYR A 278 -8.90 -5.78 -18.75
C TYR A 278 -8.06 -7.00 -18.37
N PHE A 279 -7.02 -6.81 -17.54
CA PHE A 279 -6.11 -7.90 -17.18
C PHE A 279 -6.68 -8.82 -16.09
N LYS A 280 -7.76 -9.52 -16.43
CA LYS A 280 -8.53 -10.45 -15.60
C LYS A 280 -9.13 -11.54 -16.49
N ASP A 281 -9.66 -12.60 -15.90
CA ASP A 281 -10.61 -13.48 -16.56
C ASP A 281 -12.03 -13.13 -16.06
N GLU A 282 -13.05 -13.35 -16.88
CA GLU A 282 -14.47 -13.24 -16.53
C GLU A 282 -15.15 -14.61 -16.72
N ASP A 283 -16.29 -14.87 -16.06
CA ASP A 283 -16.93 -16.21 -16.04
C ASP A 283 -17.29 -16.77 -17.43
N THR A 284 -17.38 -15.92 -18.44
CA THR A 284 -17.57 -16.32 -19.85
C THR A 284 -16.23 -16.68 -20.49
N SER A 285 -16.05 -17.94 -20.91
CA SER A 285 -14.80 -18.49 -21.47
C SER A 285 -14.17 -17.68 -22.63
N SER A 286 -14.98 -16.95 -23.40
CA SER A 286 -14.54 -16.03 -24.45
C SER A 286 -13.72 -14.84 -23.94
N LYS A 287 -13.86 -14.48 -22.65
CA LYS A 287 -13.27 -13.32 -21.98
C LYS A 287 -12.17 -13.68 -20.96
N ASN A 288 -11.55 -14.85 -21.09
CA ASN A 288 -10.42 -15.24 -20.25
C ASN A 288 -9.14 -14.49 -20.68
N TRP A 289 -9.10 -13.16 -20.54
CA TRP A 289 -8.06 -12.29 -21.08
C TRP A 289 -6.70 -12.47 -20.39
N LYS A 290 -6.68 -12.69 -19.07
CA LYS A 290 -5.46 -13.02 -18.32
C LYS A 290 -4.93 -14.37 -18.82
N THR A 291 -5.76 -15.42 -18.86
CA THR A 291 -5.36 -16.73 -19.41
C THR A 291 -4.88 -16.64 -20.87
N GLN A 292 -5.54 -15.85 -21.73
CA GLN A 292 -5.11 -15.64 -23.12
C GLN A 292 -3.73 -14.95 -23.22
N PHE A 293 -3.41 -14.03 -22.32
CA PHE A 293 -2.06 -13.44 -22.23
C PHE A 293 -1.01 -14.47 -21.77
N TYR A 294 -1.29 -15.26 -20.72
CA TYR A 294 -0.37 -16.31 -20.25
C TYR A 294 -0.11 -17.38 -21.32
N ASN A 295 -1.16 -17.78 -22.05
CA ASN A 295 -1.05 -18.69 -23.20
C ASN A 295 -0.21 -18.09 -24.34
N TRP A 296 -0.34 -16.79 -24.60
CA TRP A 296 0.49 -16.10 -25.60
C TRP A 296 1.96 -16.06 -25.17
N ILE A 297 2.30 -15.45 -24.02
CA ILE A 297 3.71 -15.26 -23.62
C ILE A 297 4.48 -16.58 -23.52
N TYR A 298 3.83 -17.67 -23.07
CA TYR A 298 4.47 -18.98 -22.94
C TYR A 298 4.50 -19.79 -24.24
N GLY A 299 3.74 -19.39 -25.27
CA GLY A 299 3.71 -19.99 -26.60
C GLY A 299 4.55 -19.26 -27.65
N ILE A 300 5.31 -18.22 -27.30
CA ILE A 300 6.16 -17.49 -28.24
C ILE A 300 7.26 -18.38 -28.81
N SER A 301 7.33 -18.46 -30.14
CA SER A 301 8.35 -19.19 -30.89
C SER A 301 9.35 -18.22 -31.55
N PRO A 302 10.67 -18.37 -31.31
CA PRO A 302 11.72 -17.63 -32.01
C PRO A 302 11.76 -17.98 -33.50
N ASN A 303 11.42 -17.04 -34.37
CA ASN A 303 11.50 -17.16 -35.83
C ASN A 303 11.40 -15.77 -36.51
N GLY A 304 12.26 -15.51 -37.49
CA GLY A 304 12.30 -14.24 -38.25
C GLY A 304 13.39 -13.27 -37.80
N GLY A 305 13.35 -12.05 -38.32
CA GLY A 305 14.30 -10.97 -38.01
C GLY A 305 13.84 -10.07 -36.86
N THR A 306 14.41 -8.88 -36.73
CA THR A 306 14.13 -7.95 -35.60
C THR A 306 13.49 -6.62 -36.08
N PRO A 307 12.25 -6.62 -36.62
CA PRO A 307 11.56 -5.45 -37.18
C PRO A 307 10.93 -4.51 -36.11
N SER A 308 11.72 -4.05 -35.13
CA SER A 308 11.25 -3.29 -33.96
C SER A 308 10.38 -2.07 -34.31
N HIS A 309 10.77 -1.29 -35.33
CA HIS A 309 10.04 -0.13 -35.82
C HIS A 309 8.61 -0.44 -36.28
N ASN A 310 8.43 -1.56 -37.00
CA ASN A 310 7.13 -2.01 -37.47
C ASN A 310 6.25 -2.46 -36.30
N ALA A 311 6.80 -3.27 -35.39
CA ALA A 311 6.06 -3.77 -34.23
C ALA A 311 5.55 -2.64 -33.31
N LEU A 312 6.38 -1.62 -33.04
CA LEU A 312 5.95 -0.45 -32.28
C LEU A 312 4.89 0.37 -33.04
N SER A 313 5.04 0.50 -34.36
CA SER A 313 4.07 1.24 -35.19
C SER A 313 2.71 0.54 -35.27
N LEU A 314 2.66 -0.80 -35.18
CA LEU A 314 1.39 -1.53 -35.05
C LEU A 314 0.68 -1.23 -33.72
N ALA A 315 1.42 -1.08 -32.61
CA ALA A 315 0.86 -0.66 -31.33
C ALA A 315 0.34 0.79 -31.38
N ALA A 316 1.09 1.70 -31.97
CA ALA A 316 0.68 3.10 -32.17
C ALA A 316 -0.55 3.22 -33.10
N ASN A 317 -0.58 2.48 -34.21
CA ASN A 317 -1.72 2.44 -35.12
C ASN A 317 -2.99 1.94 -34.42
N TYR A 318 -2.87 0.92 -33.56
CA TYR A 318 -3.99 0.45 -32.73
C TYR A 318 -4.48 1.52 -31.76
N TYR A 319 -3.58 2.24 -31.08
CA TYR A 319 -3.96 3.38 -30.25
C TYR A 319 -4.64 4.48 -31.07
N ASN A 320 -4.22 4.73 -32.31
CA ASN A 320 -4.90 5.59 -33.28
C ASN A 320 -6.24 5.04 -33.82
N GLY A 321 -6.84 4.03 -33.16
CA GLY A 321 -8.10 3.39 -33.57
C GLY A 321 -8.03 2.52 -34.82
N THR A 322 -6.85 2.27 -35.38
CA THR A 322 -6.68 1.46 -36.61
C THR A 322 -7.02 0.00 -36.30
N GLY A 323 -7.93 -0.59 -37.09
CA GLY A 323 -8.37 -1.96 -36.88
C GLY A 323 -9.28 -2.17 -35.66
N LYS A 324 -9.87 -1.11 -35.08
CA LYS A 324 -10.82 -1.19 -33.95
C LYS A 324 -12.00 -2.15 -34.18
N SER A 325 -12.40 -2.37 -35.44
CA SER A 325 -13.41 -3.35 -35.85
C SER A 325 -13.01 -4.81 -35.57
N THR A 326 -11.70 -5.10 -35.55
CA THR A 326 -11.14 -6.44 -35.32
C THR A 326 -10.60 -6.57 -33.90
N TYR A 327 -10.01 -5.49 -33.36
CA TYR A 327 -9.26 -5.51 -32.11
C TYR A 327 -9.93 -4.77 -30.94
N GLY A 328 -11.08 -4.13 -31.15
CA GLY A 328 -11.74 -3.25 -30.17
C GLY A 328 -11.10 -1.86 -30.11
N ASN A 329 -11.76 -0.91 -29.43
CA ASN A 329 -11.32 0.48 -29.31
C ASN A 329 -10.61 0.72 -27.95
N PRO A 330 -9.33 1.16 -27.93
CA PRO A 330 -8.58 1.40 -26.68
C PRO A 330 -9.11 2.55 -25.83
N TRP A 331 -9.86 3.48 -26.43
CA TRP A 331 -10.41 4.66 -25.76
C TRP A 331 -11.84 4.45 -25.25
N LYS A 332 -12.59 3.48 -25.81
CA LYS A 332 -13.91 3.11 -25.29
C LYS A 332 -13.85 2.60 -23.85
N ASN A 333 -14.91 2.88 -23.10
CA ASN A 333 -15.06 2.31 -21.75
C ASN A 333 -15.20 0.78 -21.76
N ASP A 334 -15.87 0.18 -22.73
CA ASP A 334 -15.66 -1.25 -23.04
C ASP A 334 -14.56 -1.39 -24.12
N PRO A 335 -13.35 -1.90 -23.78
CA PRO A 335 -12.27 -2.06 -24.75
C PRO A 335 -12.51 -3.18 -25.79
N THR A 336 -13.58 -3.97 -25.64
CA THR A 336 -14.03 -4.91 -26.67
C THR A 336 -14.89 -4.24 -27.74
N SER A 337 -15.46 -3.06 -27.45
CA SER A 337 -16.35 -2.34 -28.35
C SER A 337 -15.64 -1.89 -29.63
N THR A 338 -16.30 -2.07 -30.77
CA THR A 338 -15.82 -1.64 -32.10
C THR A 338 -16.25 -0.22 -32.46
N ALA A 339 -17.06 0.43 -31.63
CA ALA A 339 -17.66 1.73 -31.89
C ALA A 339 -16.66 2.90 -31.79
N ASP A 340 -17.02 4.03 -32.42
CA ASP A 340 -16.27 5.27 -32.36
C ASP A 340 -16.26 5.90 -30.96
N THR A 341 -15.14 6.52 -30.62
CA THR A 341 -14.93 7.25 -29.37
C THR A 341 -15.82 8.50 -29.35
N THR A 342 -16.44 8.77 -28.20
CA THR A 342 -17.40 9.86 -27.97
C THR A 342 -16.96 10.70 -26.79
N SER A 343 -17.47 11.93 -26.63
CA SER A 343 -17.15 12.82 -25.49
C SER A 343 -17.54 12.26 -24.10
N GLU A 344 -18.28 11.15 -24.06
CA GLU A 344 -18.61 10.39 -22.84
C GLU A 344 -17.54 9.35 -22.46
N ASP A 345 -16.56 9.09 -23.33
CA ASP A 345 -15.44 8.19 -23.04
C ASP A 345 -14.30 8.91 -22.30
N LEU A 346 -13.49 8.12 -21.58
CA LEU A 346 -12.59 8.65 -20.55
C LEU A 346 -11.32 9.31 -21.13
N SER A 347 -11.42 10.61 -21.39
CA SER A 347 -10.38 11.55 -21.85
C SER A 347 -9.06 11.52 -21.08
N CYS A 348 -9.09 11.05 -19.83
CA CYS A 348 -7.92 10.85 -18.98
C CYS A 348 -7.08 9.61 -19.33
N ARG A 349 -7.51 8.78 -20.29
CA ARG A 349 -6.87 7.54 -20.76
C ARG A 349 -5.34 7.67 -20.94
N ARG A 350 -4.51 7.20 -20.01
CA ARG A 350 -3.07 6.99 -20.27
C ARG A 350 -2.81 5.73 -21.09
N ALA A 351 -1.85 5.80 -22.00
CA ALA A 351 -1.39 4.66 -22.77
C ALA A 351 0.14 4.52 -22.79
N TYR A 352 0.59 3.26 -22.74
CA TYR A 352 1.98 2.86 -22.61
C TYR A 352 2.34 1.76 -23.60
N SER A 353 3.62 1.65 -23.92
CA SER A 353 4.19 0.46 -24.55
C SER A 353 5.50 0.05 -23.90
N ILE A 354 5.67 -1.25 -23.68
CA ILE A 354 6.95 -1.85 -23.25
C ILE A 354 7.52 -2.62 -24.45
N VAL A 355 8.62 -2.11 -25.00
CA VAL A 355 9.36 -2.73 -26.11
C VAL A 355 10.43 -3.63 -25.53
N LEU A 356 10.34 -4.93 -25.80
CA LEU A 356 11.27 -5.96 -25.34
C LEU A 356 12.03 -6.54 -26.54
N SER A 357 13.36 -6.45 -26.51
CA SER A 357 14.27 -6.89 -27.58
C SER A 357 15.43 -7.71 -26.99
N ASP A 358 16.07 -8.58 -27.76
CA ASP A 358 17.34 -9.21 -27.34
C ASP A 358 18.59 -8.40 -27.68
N GLY A 359 18.40 -7.23 -28.27
CA GLY A 359 19.42 -6.24 -28.58
C GLY A 359 18.77 -4.91 -28.94
N ALA A 360 19.22 -4.30 -30.03
CA ALA A 360 18.66 -3.05 -30.54
C ALA A 360 17.54 -3.30 -31.57
N TRP A 361 17.81 -2.95 -32.83
CA TRP A 361 16.94 -3.06 -33.99
C TRP A 361 17.81 -3.17 -35.26
N ASN A 362 17.27 -3.69 -36.36
CA ASN A 362 18.07 -4.00 -37.55
C ASN A 362 17.98 -2.92 -38.64
N ALA A 363 19.05 -2.76 -39.43
CA ALA A 363 19.04 -1.91 -40.63
C ALA A 363 17.89 -2.26 -41.59
N GLY A 364 17.40 -1.26 -42.33
CA GLY A 364 16.26 -1.37 -43.24
C GLY A 364 14.87 -1.49 -42.58
N THR A 365 14.76 -1.43 -41.24
CA THR A 365 13.47 -1.57 -40.54
C THR A 365 12.72 -0.26 -40.32
N ALA A 366 13.38 0.90 -40.34
CA ALA A 366 12.74 2.19 -40.08
C ALA A 366 11.88 2.66 -41.27
N PRO A 367 10.61 3.10 -41.05
CA PRO A 367 9.76 3.70 -42.08
C PRO A 367 10.38 4.95 -42.74
N SER A 368 10.00 5.20 -43.98
CA SER A 368 10.51 6.33 -44.78
C SER A 368 10.10 7.72 -44.26
N ASP A 369 9.11 7.81 -43.37
CA ASP A 369 8.60 9.06 -42.77
C ASP A 369 9.13 9.34 -41.34
N VAL A 370 10.12 8.56 -40.87
CA VAL A 370 10.83 8.82 -39.61
C VAL A 370 11.82 9.98 -39.80
N THR A 371 11.35 11.20 -39.55
CA THR A 371 12.16 12.43 -39.51
C THR A 371 12.73 12.69 -38.11
N LYS A 372 13.50 13.77 -37.91
CA LYS A 372 14.23 14.12 -36.67
C LYS A 372 13.31 14.63 -35.54
N TYR A 373 12.25 13.88 -35.23
CA TYR A 373 11.18 14.24 -34.29
C TYR A 373 11.67 14.48 -32.85
N ALA A 374 12.73 13.79 -32.40
CA ALA A 374 13.32 13.94 -31.07
C ALA A 374 14.19 15.21 -30.92
N SER A 375 14.52 15.86 -32.03
CA SER A 375 15.54 16.93 -32.09
C SER A 375 15.05 18.20 -32.80
N THR A 376 13.75 18.29 -33.08
CA THR A 376 13.06 19.46 -33.66
C THR A 376 11.93 19.91 -32.73
N GLN A 377 11.39 21.12 -32.93
CA GLN A 377 10.27 21.64 -32.13
C GLN A 377 8.96 20.88 -32.43
N GLY A 378 8.09 20.73 -31.43
CA GLY A 378 6.79 20.07 -31.50
C GLY A 378 5.64 20.99 -31.88
N THR A 379 4.45 20.42 -32.02
CA THR A 379 3.17 21.13 -32.09
C THR A 379 2.74 21.61 -30.70
N ASN A 380 1.88 22.63 -30.66
CA ASN A 380 1.20 23.04 -29.43
C ASN A 380 0.01 22.11 -29.16
N TYR A 381 -0.13 21.66 -27.93
CA TYR A 381 -1.33 21.02 -27.41
C TYR A 381 -1.92 21.87 -26.29
N SER A 382 -3.25 21.98 -26.23
CA SER A 382 -3.99 22.75 -25.22
C SER A 382 -5.12 21.89 -24.64
N GLY A 383 -5.44 22.10 -23.36
CA GLY A 383 -6.39 21.26 -22.62
C GLY A 383 -6.58 21.71 -21.17
N THR A 384 -7.24 20.90 -20.34
CA THR A 384 -7.62 21.25 -18.95
C THR A 384 -7.35 20.14 -17.92
N PRO A 385 -6.17 19.47 -17.93
CA PRO A 385 -5.91 18.23 -17.17
C PRO A 385 -5.95 18.37 -15.64
N SER A 386 -5.97 19.60 -15.11
CA SER A 386 -6.11 19.90 -13.68
C SER A 386 -7.34 20.77 -13.37
N GLY A 387 -8.26 20.93 -14.32
CA GLY A 387 -9.36 21.90 -14.25
C GLY A 387 -8.93 23.36 -14.50
N THR A 388 -7.67 23.58 -14.88
CA THR A 388 -7.08 24.86 -15.28
C THR A 388 -6.57 24.75 -16.73
N PRO A 389 -6.78 25.75 -17.60
CA PRO A 389 -6.23 25.74 -18.96
C PRO A 389 -4.70 25.60 -18.96
N ALA A 390 -4.21 24.62 -19.71
CA ALA A 390 -2.80 24.36 -19.93
C ALA A 390 -2.47 24.39 -21.42
N THR A 391 -1.22 24.70 -21.75
CA THR A 391 -0.68 24.55 -23.12
C THR A 391 0.78 24.11 -23.02
N LEU A 392 1.16 23.13 -23.83
CA LEU A 392 2.51 22.57 -23.88
C LEU A 392 2.98 22.43 -25.32
N GLN A 393 4.29 22.66 -25.52
CA GLN A 393 5.00 22.40 -26.75
C GLN A 393 6.32 21.69 -26.41
N PHE A 394 6.69 20.65 -27.15
CA PHE A 394 8.03 20.08 -27.05
C PHE A 394 9.05 21.02 -27.71
N ASN A 395 10.14 21.30 -26.99
CA ASN A 395 11.30 22.03 -27.50
C ASN A 395 12.59 21.23 -27.18
N PRO A 396 13.45 20.91 -28.18
CA PRO A 396 14.67 20.11 -28.01
C PRO A 396 15.81 20.82 -27.24
N SER A 397 15.63 22.10 -26.90
CA SER A 397 16.50 22.83 -25.96
C SER A 397 16.01 22.81 -24.52
N GLY A 398 14.73 22.47 -24.27
CA GLY A 398 14.09 22.50 -22.95
C GLY A 398 12.87 23.43 -22.89
N ALA A 399 12.09 23.33 -21.82
CA ALA A 399 10.89 24.14 -21.61
C ALA A 399 11.21 25.63 -21.43
N THR A 400 10.25 26.52 -21.70
CA THR A 400 10.40 27.97 -21.55
C THR A 400 10.97 28.34 -20.18
N GLY A 401 12.17 28.94 -20.15
CA GLY A 401 12.90 29.30 -18.92
C GLY A 401 13.98 28.33 -18.45
N TRP A 402 14.25 27.22 -19.16
CA TRP A 402 15.28 26.21 -18.82
C TRP A 402 16.72 26.78 -18.63
N ASP A 403 17.00 27.93 -19.23
CA ASP A 403 18.26 28.66 -19.22
C ASP A 403 18.27 29.89 -18.28
N SER A 404 17.10 30.27 -17.73
CA SER A 404 16.86 31.47 -16.91
C SER A 404 17.95 31.75 -15.87
N THR A 405 18.37 33.01 -15.76
CA THR A 405 19.28 33.48 -14.69
C THR A 405 18.67 33.33 -13.29
N ASN A 406 17.33 33.34 -13.17
CA ASN A 406 16.63 33.01 -11.94
C ASN A 406 16.60 31.49 -11.73
N LEU A 407 17.26 31.02 -10.67
CA LEU A 407 17.39 29.58 -10.37
C LEU A 407 16.04 28.90 -10.16
N LYS A 408 15.09 29.52 -9.45
CA LYS A 408 13.75 28.92 -9.20
C LYS A 408 13.00 28.70 -10.51
N THR A 409 13.02 29.68 -11.41
CA THR A 409 12.41 29.58 -12.75
C THR A 409 13.11 28.50 -13.60
N LYS A 410 14.44 28.47 -13.58
CA LYS A 410 15.25 27.45 -14.27
C LYS A 410 14.93 26.04 -13.79
N LEU A 411 14.91 25.80 -12.47
CA LEU A 411 14.61 24.49 -11.90
C LEU A 411 13.18 24.06 -12.23
N ALA A 412 12.19 24.95 -12.11
CA ALA A 412 10.80 24.64 -12.48
C ALA A 412 10.67 24.25 -13.97
N ALA A 413 11.28 25.01 -14.88
CA ALA A 413 11.25 24.71 -16.31
C ALA A 413 11.99 23.40 -16.65
N ARG A 414 13.15 23.15 -16.03
CA ARG A 414 13.92 21.91 -16.25
C ARG A 414 13.29 20.67 -15.64
N ASN A 415 12.56 20.80 -14.53
CA ASN A 415 11.84 19.69 -13.91
C ASN A 415 10.64 19.22 -14.75
N LEU A 416 10.07 20.10 -15.60
CA LEU A 416 8.95 19.78 -16.47
C LEU A 416 9.28 18.63 -17.44
N TYR A 417 10.43 18.69 -18.12
CA TYR A 417 11.00 17.57 -18.88
C TYR A 417 12.50 17.71 -19.16
N ILE A 418 13.15 16.58 -19.45
CA ILE A 418 14.56 16.50 -19.86
C ILE A 418 14.65 16.31 -21.39
N PRO A 419 15.32 17.18 -22.17
CA PRO A 419 15.32 17.12 -23.63
C PRO A 419 16.46 16.25 -24.18
N TYR A 420 16.17 14.97 -24.45
CA TYR A 420 17.11 13.99 -25.03
C TYR A 420 17.37 14.17 -26.55
N SER A 421 17.67 15.41 -26.95
CA SER A 421 18.05 15.83 -28.29
C SER A 421 19.53 15.54 -28.58
N ASP A 422 19.81 15.07 -29.78
CA ASP A 422 21.16 14.92 -30.36
C ASP A 422 21.57 16.14 -31.22
N GLY A 423 20.81 17.23 -31.17
CA GLY A 423 21.01 18.41 -32.03
C GLY A 423 20.62 18.20 -33.49
N GLY A 424 19.99 17.07 -33.83
CA GLY A 424 19.65 16.68 -35.19
C GLY A 424 20.78 15.93 -35.90
N ALA A 425 21.69 15.28 -35.16
CA ALA A 425 22.85 14.58 -35.72
C ALA A 425 22.51 13.23 -36.37
N SER A 426 21.50 12.51 -35.88
CA SER A 426 20.97 11.26 -36.46
C SER A 426 19.76 11.49 -37.39
N SER A 427 19.26 10.41 -37.97
CA SER A 427 18.00 10.33 -38.71
C SER A 427 17.56 8.87 -38.87
N LYS A 428 16.23 8.65 -39.03
CA LYS A 428 15.61 7.33 -39.13
C LYS A 428 15.91 6.41 -37.93
N GLY A 429 16.02 7.01 -36.74
CA GLY A 429 16.26 6.29 -35.48
C GLY A 429 14.96 5.85 -34.80
N PHE A 430 15.06 4.82 -33.97
CA PHE A 430 13.96 4.35 -33.12
C PHE A 430 13.60 5.41 -32.06
N ALA A 431 14.55 6.27 -31.66
CA ALA A 431 14.30 7.42 -30.79
C ALA A 431 13.43 8.52 -31.43
N ASP A 432 13.51 8.69 -32.75
CA ASP A 432 12.61 9.59 -33.46
C ASP A 432 11.19 9.01 -33.56
N LEU A 433 11.08 7.68 -33.73
CA LEU A 433 9.78 6.99 -33.75
C LEU A 433 9.06 7.08 -32.39
N THR A 434 9.77 6.84 -31.28
CA THR A 434 9.18 6.99 -29.93
C THR A 434 8.87 8.45 -29.61
N ALA A 435 9.71 9.41 -29.99
CA ALA A 435 9.43 10.84 -29.85
C ALA A 435 8.19 11.28 -30.64
N ARG A 436 7.92 10.71 -31.82
CA ARG A 436 6.68 10.96 -32.58
C ARG A 436 5.44 10.55 -31.76
N TYR A 437 5.44 9.34 -31.22
CA TYR A 437 4.29 8.78 -30.51
C TYR A 437 4.07 9.35 -29.10
N PHE A 438 5.09 9.97 -28.52
CA PHE A 438 4.99 10.64 -27.21
C PHE A 438 4.75 12.16 -27.33
N TRP A 439 5.53 12.89 -28.13
CA TRP A 439 5.49 14.36 -28.18
C TRP A 439 4.62 14.97 -29.29
N ARG A 440 4.16 14.17 -30.28
CA ARG A 440 3.58 14.68 -31.55
C ARG A 440 2.35 13.93 -32.05
N SER A 441 1.89 12.93 -31.29
CA SER A 441 0.72 12.13 -31.65
C SER A 441 -0.33 12.30 -30.56
N ASP A 442 -1.52 12.66 -31.00
CA ASP A 442 -2.75 12.55 -30.21
C ASP A 442 -3.57 11.45 -30.88
N PHE A 443 -3.80 10.36 -30.18
CA PHE A 443 -4.36 9.11 -30.72
C PHE A 443 -5.88 9.04 -30.64
N SER A 444 -6.53 10.16 -30.27
CA SER A 444 -7.97 10.25 -30.07
C SER A 444 -8.46 11.69 -30.32
N ASN A 445 -9.78 11.86 -30.38
CA ASN A 445 -10.44 13.17 -30.49
C ASN A 445 -11.15 13.57 -29.18
N LEU A 446 -10.72 13.01 -28.04
CA LEU A 446 -11.20 13.36 -26.70
C LEU A 446 -10.54 14.66 -26.21
N ASP A 447 -11.11 15.26 -25.17
CA ASP A 447 -10.48 16.39 -24.50
C ASP A 447 -9.10 16.04 -23.94
N ASN A 448 -8.20 17.00 -23.95
CA ASN A 448 -6.82 16.83 -23.48
C ASN A 448 -6.74 17.00 -21.95
N ASN A 449 -7.20 15.95 -21.28
CA ASN A 449 -7.38 15.83 -19.84
C ASN A 449 -6.60 14.63 -19.23
N VAL A 450 -5.55 14.14 -19.90
CA VAL A 450 -4.71 13.05 -19.37
C VAL A 450 -3.87 13.57 -18.19
N PRO A 451 -3.96 12.99 -16.97
CA PRO A 451 -3.29 13.54 -15.80
C PRO A 451 -1.77 13.49 -15.93
N VAL A 452 -1.11 14.65 -15.81
CA VAL A 452 0.36 14.81 -15.94
C VAL A 452 1.11 14.00 -14.88
N ILE A 453 2.20 13.33 -15.24
CA ILE A 453 3.03 12.57 -14.27
C ILE A 453 4.20 13.42 -13.82
N GLU A 454 3.97 14.18 -12.75
CA GLU A 454 4.99 14.98 -12.09
C GLU A 454 6.07 14.09 -11.44
N GLY A 455 7.31 14.58 -11.37
CA GLY A 455 8.47 13.79 -10.92
C GLY A 455 8.99 12.74 -11.92
N GLN A 456 8.19 12.33 -12.92
CA GLN A 456 8.63 11.43 -14.00
C GLN A 456 9.02 12.17 -15.31
N HIS A 457 9.10 13.50 -15.28
CA HIS A 457 9.47 14.34 -16.45
C HIS A 457 8.58 14.10 -17.69
N ASN A 458 7.34 13.69 -17.45
CA ASN A 458 6.33 13.34 -18.45
C ASN A 458 5.16 14.36 -18.38
N PRO A 459 5.34 15.56 -18.97
CA PRO A 459 4.42 16.70 -18.83
C PRO A 459 3.17 16.58 -19.72
N THR A 460 3.01 15.48 -20.44
CA THR A 460 2.03 15.32 -21.53
C THR A 460 0.63 15.04 -20.99
N PHE A 461 -0.38 15.64 -21.63
CA PHE A 461 -1.76 15.62 -21.15
C PHE A 461 -2.83 15.34 -22.24
N TRP A 462 -2.39 14.93 -23.42
CA TRP A 462 -3.22 14.40 -24.51
C TRP A 462 -3.05 12.89 -24.64
N GLN A 463 -3.83 12.21 -25.48
CA GLN A 463 -3.80 10.74 -25.56
C GLN A 463 -2.61 10.26 -26.40
N ASN A 464 -1.43 10.20 -25.79
CA ASN A 464 -0.19 9.75 -26.41
C ASN A 464 0.24 8.32 -25.96
N MET A 465 1.41 7.87 -26.41
CA MET A 465 2.00 6.59 -26.00
C MET A 465 3.38 6.80 -25.37
N THR A 466 3.44 6.60 -24.05
CA THR A 466 4.72 6.60 -23.31
C THR A 466 5.44 5.26 -23.53
N THR A 467 6.69 5.30 -24.02
CA THR A 467 7.45 4.10 -24.40
C THR A 467 8.59 3.79 -23.43
N PHE A 468 8.66 2.55 -22.97
CA PHE A 468 9.81 1.99 -22.26
C PHE A 468 10.54 0.99 -23.15
N THR A 469 11.87 1.00 -23.16
CA THR A 469 12.70 0.02 -23.88
C THR A 469 13.43 -0.89 -22.90
N ILE A 470 13.37 -2.20 -23.13
CA ILE A 470 14.06 -3.23 -22.36
C ILE A 470 14.82 -4.09 -23.37
N GLY A 471 16.15 -4.01 -23.38
CA GLY A 471 16.99 -4.81 -24.28
C GLY A 471 17.92 -5.74 -23.52
N TRP A 472 17.98 -7.00 -23.94
CA TRP A 472 18.93 -7.96 -23.39
C TRP A 472 20.36 -7.55 -23.78
N GLY A 473 21.28 -7.51 -22.82
CA GLY A 473 22.70 -7.25 -23.07
C GLY A 473 23.10 -5.85 -23.56
N LEU A 474 22.20 -4.86 -23.59
CA LEU A 474 22.49 -3.51 -24.09
C LEU A 474 23.68 -2.87 -23.36
N THR A 475 24.77 -2.66 -24.08
CA THR A 475 25.97 -1.96 -23.61
C THR A 475 26.21 -0.75 -24.52
N PRO A 476 26.15 0.50 -24.00
CA PRO A 476 26.42 1.71 -24.78
C PRO A 476 27.76 1.63 -25.52
N SER A 477 27.83 2.18 -26.72
CA SER A 477 28.99 2.01 -27.61
C SER A 477 30.32 2.43 -26.97
N GLY A 478 30.33 3.51 -26.17
CA GLY A 478 31.50 4.00 -25.45
C GLY A 478 31.88 3.17 -24.23
N ASP A 479 30.92 2.47 -23.63
CA ASP A 479 31.18 1.49 -22.56
C ASP A 479 31.61 0.12 -23.12
N SER A 480 31.25 -0.19 -24.37
CA SER A 480 31.84 -1.31 -25.14
C SER A 480 33.20 -0.97 -25.79
N GLY A 481 33.77 0.22 -25.51
CA GLY A 481 35.11 0.62 -25.95
C GLY A 481 35.19 1.46 -27.23
N THR A 482 34.07 1.88 -27.82
CA THR A 482 34.05 2.76 -29.00
C THR A 482 34.52 4.16 -28.62
N ALA A 483 35.55 4.67 -29.31
CA ALA A 483 36.05 6.03 -29.07
C ALA A 483 34.95 7.07 -29.29
N ASN A 484 34.77 7.96 -28.31
CA ASN A 484 33.69 8.97 -28.25
C ASN A 484 32.25 8.43 -28.26
N GLY A 485 32.02 7.13 -28.08
CA GLY A 485 30.68 6.55 -27.99
C GLY A 485 29.89 6.95 -26.73
N LEU A 486 28.60 6.62 -26.70
CA LEU A 486 27.70 6.84 -25.57
C LEU A 486 28.15 6.06 -24.32
N LYS A 487 27.87 6.59 -23.13
CA LYS A 487 28.06 5.88 -21.85
C LYS A 487 26.87 6.07 -20.93
N TRP A 488 26.55 5.07 -20.09
CA TRP A 488 25.49 5.24 -19.07
C TRP A 488 25.77 6.45 -18.16
N ALA A 489 27.02 6.59 -17.72
CA ALA A 489 27.47 7.72 -16.91
C ALA A 489 27.28 9.09 -17.57
N GLN A 490 27.27 9.19 -18.91
CA GLN A 490 26.96 10.47 -19.59
C GLN A 490 25.47 10.81 -19.47
N ILE A 491 24.59 9.81 -19.58
CA ILE A 491 23.13 10.00 -19.46
C ILE A 491 22.78 10.40 -18.03
N ASP A 492 23.33 9.69 -17.05
CA ASP A 492 23.11 10.02 -15.63
C ASP A 492 23.70 11.39 -15.28
N GLN A 493 24.93 11.70 -15.71
CA GLN A 493 25.52 13.04 -15.51
C GLN A 493 24.66 14.14 -16.16
N TYR A 494 24.18 13.94 -17.39
CA TYR A 494 23.31 14.90 -18.07
C TYR A 494 21.99 15.13 -17.30
N ASN A 495 21.35 14.07 -16.82
CA ASN A 495 20.14 14.17 -15.97
C ASN A 495 20.44 14.94 -14.68
N ASN A 496 21.55 14.60 -14.01
CA ASN A 496 21.98 15.21 -12.74
C ASN A 496 22.40 16.69 -12.90
N ASP A 497 23.01 17.08 -14.01
CA ASP A 497 23.33 18.49 -14.29
C ASP A 497 22.10 19.26 -14.75
N TRP A 498 21.19 18.61 -15.49
CA TRP A 498 19.92 19.21 -15.91
C TRP A 498 19.07 19.58 -14.69
N LEU A 499 18.72 18.60 -13.86
CA LEU A 499 17.83 18.78 -12.71
C LEU A 499 18.43 19.65 -11.60
N ALA A 500 19.76 19.74 -11.48
CA ALA A 500 20.42 20.68 -10.57
C ALA A 500 20.55 22.12 -11.11
N GLY A 501 20.04 22.43 -12.31
CA GLY A 501 20.19 23.76 -12.90
C GLY A 501 21.63 24.09 -13.36
N ARG A 502 22.54 23.11 -13.37
CA ARG A 502 23.95 23.27 -13.73
C ARG A 502 24.14 23.51 -15.24
N ALA A 503 25.37 23.84 -15.64
CA ALA A 503 25.79 23.72 -17.03
C ALA A 503 25.75 22.23 -17.44
N VAL A 504 25.29 21.93 -18.65
CA VAL A 504 24.99 20.56 -19.09
C VAL A 504 25.78 20.18 -20.34
N THR A 505 26.47 19.04 -20.28
CA THR A 505 27.04 18.37 -21.46
C THR A 505 26.05 17.30 -21.92
N ARG A 506 25.60 17.36 -23.18
CA ARG A 506 24.71 16.32 -23.73
C ARG A 506 25.47 14.98 -23.87
N PRO A 507 24.82 13.82 -23.69
CA PRO A 507 25.43 12.52 -23.97
C PRO A 507 25.79 12.38 -25.46
N ASN A 508 26.76 11.51 -25.76
CA ASN A 508 27.21 11.25 -27.11
C ASN A 508 26.24 10.30 -27.84
N TRP A 509 25.06 10.81 -28.18
CA TRP A 509 24.07 10.07 -28.95
C TRP A 509 24.57 9.67 -30.34
N ALA A 510 23.96 8.62 -30.91
CA ALA A 510 24.23 8.16 -32.27
C ALA A 510 24.04 9.27 -33.33
N THR A 511 24.72 9.14 -34.46
CA THR A 511 24.74 10.15 -35.54
C THR A 511 24.62 9.49 -36.93
N GLY A 512 24.24 10.25 -37.95
CA GLY A 512 24.09 9.79 -39.34
C GLY A 512 22.73 9.15 -39.67
N ASP A 513 22.64 8.45 -40.80
CA ASP A 513 21.51 7.56 -41.10
C ASP A 513 21.70 6.24 -40.33
N LEU A 514 20.80 5.97 -39.38
CA LEU A 514 20.88 4.79 -38.52
C LEU A 514 20.25 3.55 -39.16
N ASN A 515 19.41 3.75 -40.18
CA ASN A 515 18.70 2.67 -40.87
C ASN A 515 19.54 2.03 -41.99
N ALA A 516 20.75 2.55 -42.24
CA ALA A 516 21.73 2.05 -43.19
C ALA A 516 22.94 1.37 -42.49
N GLY A 517 23.75 0.66 -43.27
CA GLY A 517 25.00 0.04 -42.79
C GLY A 517 24.79 -1.25 -42.00
N SER A 518 25.79 -2.14 -42.07
CA SER A 518 25.79 -3.47 -41.44
C SER A 518 27.17 -3.83 -40.86
N THR A 519 27.92 -2.81 -40.43
CA THR A 519 29.18 -2.96 -39.70
C THR A 519 28.92 -2.92 -38.18
N PRO A 520 29.83 -3.46 -37.33
CA PRO A 520 29.68 -3.38 -35.88
C PRO A 520 29.55 -1.94 -35.33
N ALA A 521 30.07 -0.93 -36.05
CA ALA A 521 29.91 0.48 -35.69
C ALA A 521 28.52 1.05 -36.07
N ASP A 522 27.80 0.41 -36.98
CA ASP A 522 26.41 0.75 -37.31
C ASP A 522 25.47 0.13 -36.25
N ASP A 523 25.74 -1.11 -35.85
CA ASP A 523 24.97 -1.80 -34.81
C ASP A 523 25.18 -1.16 -33.42
N ALA A 524 26.40 -0.75 -33.09
CA ALA A 524 26.67 0.01 -31.86
C ALA A 524 25.91 1.35 -31.83
N ARG A 525 25.80 2.05 -32.97
CA ARG A 525 24.97 3.26 -33.09
C ARG A 525 23.46 2.97 -32.93
N ARG A 526 22.98 1.81 -33.37
CA ARG A 526 21.59 1.38 -33.16
C ARG A 526 21.30 1.00 -31.69
N VAL A 527 22.28 0.45 -30.96
CA VAL A 527 22.20 0.25 -29.50
C VAL A 527 22.03 1.59 -28.77
N ASP A 528 22.86 2.58 -29.08
CA ASP A 528 22.80 3.91 -28.46
C ASP A 528 21.46 4.62 -28.74
N ASP A 529 20.91 4.46 -29.94
CA ASP A 529 19.58 4.97 -30.32
C ASP A 529 18.42 4.20 -29.66
N PHE A 530 18.50 2.88 -29.51
CA PHE A 530 17.48 2.09 -28.78
C PHE A 530 17.46 2.42 -27.28
N ILE A 531 18.62 2.78 -26.70
CA ILE A 531 18.73 3.35 -25.36
C ILE A 531 18.10 4.75 -25.33
N ARG A 532 18.44 5.62 -26.29
CA ARG A 532 17.83 6.95 -26.42
C ARG A 532 16.31 6.89 -26.58
N ALA A 533 15.78 5.84 -27.21
CA ALA A 533 14.36 5.68 -27.53
C ALA A 533 13.45 5.56 -26.30
N GLY A 534 13.89 4.89 -25.24
CA GLY A 534 13.13 4.82 -23.98
C GLY A 534 12.97 6.20 -23.33
N PHE A 535 14.03 7.01 -23.34
CA PHE A 535 14.01 8.36 -22.76
C PHE A 535 13.24 9.37 -23.64
N THR A 536 13.44 9.35 -24.95
CA THR A 536 12.75 10.25 -25.90
C THR A 536 11.24 9.92 -26.05
N GLY A 537 10.85 8.67 -25.80
CA GLY A 537 9.47 8.22 -25.69
C GLY A 537 8.79 8.51 -24.34
N GLY A 538 9.40 9.33 -23.47
CA GLY A 538 8.79 9.75 -22.20
C GLY A 538 8.77 8.70 -21.08
N GLY A 539 9.44 7.56 -21.29
CA GLY A 539 9.62 6.49 -20.32
C GLY A 539 11.09 6.34 -19.96
N ARG A 540 11.62 5.11 -20.03
CA ARG A 540 13.01 4.80 -19.69
C ARG A 540 13.55 3.60 -20.47
N ALA A 541 14.86 3.57 -20.67
CA ALA A 541 15.58 2.40 -21.17
C ALA A 541 16.17 1.55 -20.03
N TYR A 542 16.14 0.23 -20.21
CA TYR A 542 16.75 -0.74 -19.30
C TYR A 542 17.61 -1.73 -20.09
N SER A 543 18.83 -1.99 -19.59
CA SER A 543 19.64 -3.14 -19.98
C SER A 543 19.43 -4.27 -19.00
N VAL A 544 19.27 -5.50 -19.49
CA VAL A 544 18.98 -6.69 -18.69
C VAL A 544 19.86 -7.88 -19.11
N TYR A 545 20.37 -8.66 -18.15
CA TYR A 545 21.31 -9.76 -18.43
C TYR A 545 20.79 -11.11 -17.91
N SER A 546 19.64 -11.12 -17.23
CA SER A 546 18.99 -12.28 -16.64
C SER A 546 17.46 -12.06 -16.55
N GLY A 547 16.71 -13.15 -16.32
CA GLY A 547 15.26 -13.06 -16.08
C GLY A 547 14.88 -12.23 -14.85
N GLU A 548 15.71 -12.19 -13.82
CA GLU A 548 15.50 -11.33 -12.64
C GLU A 548 15.73 -9.84 -12.96
N ASP A 549 16.59 -9.52 -13.92
CA ASP A 549 16.74 -8.15 -14.41
C ASP A 549 15.52 -7.72 -15.24
N VAL A 550 14.98 -8.61 -16.08
CA VAL A 550 13.69 -8.38 -16.77
C VAL A 550 12.58 -8.14 -15.77
N ARG A 551 12.45 -9.00 -14.75
CA ARG A 551 11.43 -8.87 -13.70
C ARG A 551 11.56 -7.54 -12.97
N ARG A 552 12.79 -7.14 -12.60
CA ARG A 552 13.07 -5.86 -11.93
C ARG A 552 12.83 -4.64 -12.82
N ALA A 553 13.10 -4.73 -14.12
CA ALA A 553 12.82 -3.68 -15.11
C ALA A 553 11.31 -3.51 -15.33
N LEU A 554 10.57 -4.62 -15.45
CA LEU A 554 9.11 -4.62 -15.50
C LEU A 554 8.50 -4.04 -14.21
N ASP A 555 8.95 -4.47 -13.03
CA ASP A 555 8.50 -3.89 -11.75
C ASP A 555 8.74 -2.37 -11.67
N ASN A 556 9.86 -1.87 -12.21
CA ASN A 556 10.14 -0.42 -12.27
C ASN A 556 9.15 0.29 -13.19
N ALA A 557 8.96 -0.22 -14.42
CA ALA A 557 8.10 0.40 -15.42
C ALA A 557 6.63 0.35 -14.98
N LEU A 558 6.11 -0.84 -14.65
CA LEU A 558 4.71 -1.06 -14.28
C LEU A 558 4.34 -0.36 -12.97
N GLY A 559 5.22 -0.38 -11.96
CA GLY A 559 5.01 0.33 -10.69
C GLY A 559 4.93 1.85 -10.86
N GLY A 560 5.63 2.42 -11.84
CA GLY A 560 5.55 3.84 -12.19
C GLY A 560 4.29 4.24 -12.96
N MET A 561 3.53 3.28 -13.50
CA MET A 561 2.30 3.52 -14.29
C MET A 561 1.02 3.54 -13.44
N VAL A 562 1.08 3.20 -12.14
CA VAL A 562 -0.11 3.05 -11.28
C VAL A 562 0.02 3.81 -9.95
N GLY A 563 -0.97 4.67 -9.66
CA GLY A 563 -1.22 5.15 -8.30
C GLY A 563 -1.43 6.66 -8.14
N SER A 564 -2.70 7.03 -7.92
CA SER A 564 -3.17 8.36 -7.51
C SER A 564 -4.49 8.20 -6.74
N GLY A 565 -4.74 9.03 -5.72
CA GLY A 565 -5.99 9.02 -4.93
C GLY A 565 -5.89 10.02 -3.79
N ASN A 566 -7.01 10.60 -3.33
CA ASN A 566 -6.98 11.85 -2.54
C ASN A 566 -7.38 11.74 -1.06
N ASP A 567 -7.88 10.59 -0.59
CA ASP A 567 -8.52 10.46 0.74
C ASP A 567 -7.69 9.64 1.75
N ALA A 568 -7.17 10.27 2.80
CA ALA A 568 -6.36 9.60 3.85
C ALA A 568 -6.85 9.76 5.29
N GLY A 569 -7.68 10.76 5.57
CA GLY A 569 -8.24 11.05 6.89
C GLY A 569 -8.41 12.54 7.14
N VAL A 570 -9.05 12.88 8.27
CA VAL A 570 -9.34 14.27 8.65
C VAL A 570 -9.19 14.54 10.14
N ALA A 571 -9.05 15.81 10.49
CA ALA A 571 -9.29 16.36 11.82
C ALA A 571 -10.28 17.53 11.75
N VAL A 572 -10.86 17.90 12.90
CA VAL A 572 -11.78 19.06 13.01
C VAL A 572 -11.37 19.89 14.23
N SER A 573 -11.33 21.22 14.07
CA SER A 573 -11.05 22.16 15.16
C SER A 573 -12.25 22.32 16.08
N GLY A 574 -11.98 22.67 17.34
CA GLY A 574 -13.00 23.09 18.31
C GLY A 574 -12.76 22.49 19.69
N ASN A 575 -13.31 23.14 20.71
CA ASN A 575 -13.34 22.61 22.06
C ASN A 575 -14.50 21.62 22.24
N SER A 576 -14.42 20.71 23.21
CA SER A 576 -15.47 19.71 23.47
C SER A 576 -16.88 20.30 23.58
N GLY A 577 -17.01 21.50 24.18
CA GLY A 577 -18.27 22.21 24.35
C GLY A 577 -18.89 22.83 23.07
N GLU A 578 -18.15 22.90 21.95
CA GLU A 578 -18.55 23.71 20.79
C GLU A 578 -19.35 22.93 19.72
N PHE A 579 -19.30 21.60 19.72
CA PHE A 579 -19.78 20.74 18.63
C PHE A 579 -21.33 20.60 18.50
N GLN A 580 -22.07 21.62 18.92
CA GLN A 580 -23.49 21.80 18.57
C GLN A 580 -23.65 22.32 17.12
N THR A 581 -22.66 23.04 16.61
CA THR A 581 -22.53 23.47 15.21
C THR A 581 -21.08 23.29 14.76
N LEU A 582 -20.86 23.14 13.45
CA LEU A 582 -19.52 23.16 12.85
C LEU A 582 -19.20 24.50 12.17
N GLU A 583 -20.09 25.49 12.25
CA GLU A 583 -19.88 26.80 11.65
C GLU A 583 -18.58 27.45 12.15
N ASN A 584 -17.75 27.92 11.22
CA ASN A 584 -16.46 28.56 11.51
C ASN A 584 -15.43 27.64 12.22
N GLN A 585 -15.68 26.34 12.32
CA GLN A 585 -14.65 25.34 12.62
C GLN A 585 -13.87 24.99 11.34
N TYR A 586 -12.62 24.54 11.51
CA TYR A 586 -11.74 24.17 10.41
C TYR A 586 -11.64 22.65 10.32
N LYS A 587 -11.84 22.11 9.12
CA LYS A 587 -11.56 20.72 8.75
C LYS A 587 -10.16 20.65 8.18
N TYR A 588 -9.30 19.84 8.79
CA TYR A 588 -7.94 19.59 8.31
C TYR A 588 -7.92 18.26 7.57
N THR A 589 -7.35 18.21 6.37
CA THR A 589 -7.31 16.99 5.53
C THR A 589 -5.87 16.65 5.15
N THR A 590 -5.57 15.36 5.02
CA THR A 590 -4.31 14.85 4.45
C THR A 590 -4.52 14.31 3.03
N GLU A 591 -3.59 14.63 2.13
CA GLU A 591 -3.60 14.19 0.71
C GLU A 591 -2.39 13.28 0.40
N TYR A 592 -2.50 12.47 -0.66
CA TYR A 592 -1.37 11.70 -1.20
C TYR A 592 -1.33 11.67 -2.73
N GLN A 593 -0.15 11.42 -3.27
CA GLN A 593 0.09 10.83 -4.58
C GLN A 593 1.23 9.81 -4.43
N THR A 594 1.00 8.55 -4.82
CA THR A 594 2.02 7.51 -4.62
C THR A 594 3.13 7.58 -5.66
N ALA A 595 2.84 8.05 -6.89
CA ALA A 595 3.80 8.11 -7.99
C ALA A 595 5.06 8.95 -7.68
N ASP A 596 4.91 10.07 -6.96
CA ASP A 596 6.01 10.99 -6.60
C ASP A 596 6.21 11.15 -5.07
N ASN A 597 5.45 10.41 -4.27
CA ASN A 597 5.38 10.53 -2.80
C ASN A 597 4.96 11.93 -2.29
N SER A 598 4.31 12.76 -3.10
CA SER A 598 3.83 14.07 -2.65
C SER A 598 2.55 13.96 -1.84
N GLY A 599 2.32 14.94 -0.98
CA GLY A 599 1.09 15.12 -0.23
C GLY A 599 0.99 16.55 0.26
N ASP A 600 -0.12 16.87 0.94
CA ASP A 600 -0.31 18.15 1.59
C ASP A 600 -1.19 17.97 2.83
N ILE A 601 -1.16 18.98 3.70
CA ILE A 601 -2.07 19.12 4.83
C ILE A 601 -2.77 20.46 4.64
N LYS A 602 -4.09 20.44 4.44
CA LYS A 602 -4.88 21.64 4.14
C LYS A 602 -5.94 21.86 5.21
N ALA A 603 -6.21 23.13 5.53
CA ALA A 603 -7.37 23.53 6.32
C ALA A 603 -8.46 24.09 5.42
N PHE A 604 -9.72 23.76 5.72
CA PHE A 604 -10.92 24.32 5.08
C PHE A 604 -11.89 24.81 6.14
N GLN A 605 -12.48 25.99 5.96
CA GLN A 605 -13.53 26.49 6.85
C GLN A 605 -14.85 25.74 6.59
N LEU A 606 -15.54 25.33 7.65
CA LEU A 606 -16.85 24.69 7.59
C LEU A 606 -18.00 25.69 7.78
N ASN A 607 -19.15 25.32 7.21
CA ASN A 607 -20.44 25.98 7.44
C ASN A 607 -21.24 25.27 8.57
N ALA A 608 -22.41 25.81 8.92
CA ALA A 608 -23.26 25.26 9.99
C ALA A 608 -23.74 23.82 9.73
N ASP A 609 -23.95 23.46 8.46
CA ASP A 609 -24.34 22.11 8.02
C ASP A 609 -23.17 21.11 8.08
N GLY A 610 -21.96 21.56 8.43
CA GLY A 610 -20.73 20.77 8.40
C GLY A 610 -20.13 20.59 7.01
N GLY A 611 -20.74 21.16 5.98
CA GLY A 611 -20.19 21.23 4.63
C GLY A 611 -19.06 22.26 4.52
N TYR A 612 -18.30 22.18 3.42
CA TYR A 612 -17.29 23.19 3.12
C TYR A 612 -17.94 24.58 2.92
N LYS A 613 -17.29 25.62 3.44
CA LYS A 613 -17.50 26.98 2.95
C LYS A 613 -16.94 27.07 1.54
N VAL A 614 -17.80 27.40 0.57
CA VAL A 614 -17.46 27.48 -0.85
C VAL A 614 -17.34 28.93 -1.31
N ASP A 615 -16.54 29.17 -2.34
CA ASP A 615 -16.57 30.42 -3.08
C ASP A 615 -17.91 30.53 -3.85
N ALA A 616 -18.52 31.70 -3.81
CA ALA A 616 -19.87 31.92 -4.34
C ALA A 616 -19.94 31.93 -5.88
N THR A 617 -18.81 32.12 -6.56
CA THR A 617 -18.74 32.24 -8.03
C THR A 617 -18.43 30.88 -8.69
N THR A 618 -17.58 30.08 -8.04
CA THR A 618 -17.08 28.80 -8.56
C THR A 618 -17.70 27.58 -7.86
N ASN A 619 -18.40 27.76 -6.74
CA ASN A 619 -18.96 26.70 -5.88
C ASN A 619 -17.92 25.66 -5.41
N LYS A 620 -16.62 26.03 -5.39
CA LYS A 620 -15.52 25.17 -4.91
C LYS A 620 -15.18 25.45 -3.44
N PRO A 621 -14.76 24.45 -2.64
CA PRO A 621 -14.30 24.64 -1.26
C PRO A 621 -13.17 25.68 -1.15
N ILE A 622 -13.26 26.57 -0.17
CA ILE A 622 -12.21 27.55 0.12
C ILE A 622 -11.16 26.90 1.03
N VAL A 623 -9.93 26.76 0.51
CA VAL A 623 -8.75 26.43 1.31
C VAL A 623 -8.40 27.64 2.19
N ALA A 624 -8.35 27.45 3.50
CA ALA A 624 -7.93 28.48 4.46
C ALA A 624 -6.39 28.57 4.55
N TRP A 625 -5.70 27.43 4.42
CA TRP A 625 -4.25 27.35 4.20
C TRP A 625 -3.83 25.98 3.67
N SER A 626 -2.69 25.93 2.98
CA SER A 626 -1.90 24.73 2.66
C SER A 626 -0.60 24.74 3.47
N ALA A 627 -0.21 23.59 4.02
CA ALA A 627 1.05 23.44 4.75
C ALA A 627 2.26 23.58 3.83
N ASN A 628 2.16 23.13 2.58
CA ASN A 628 3.20 23.34 1.56
C ASN A 628 3.34 24.82 1.17
N GLU A 629 2.24 25.56 1.00
CA GLU A 629 2.28 27.00 0.70
C GLU A 629 2.84 27.84 1.86
N LYS A 630 2.65 27.37 3.10
CA LYS A 630 3.11 28.01 4.35
C LYS A 630 4.41 27.41 4.90
N MET A 631 5.13 26.60 4.12
CA MET A 631 6.32 25.89 4.58
C MET A 631 7.49 26.86 4.90
N PRO A 632 8.13 26.77 6.08
CA PRO A 632 9.29 27.60 6.41
C PRO A 632 10.52 27.32 5.55
N VAL A 633 11.44 28.30 5.49
CA VAL A 633 12.75 28.14 4.84
C VAL A 633 13.62 27.13 5.60
N VAL A 634 14.46 26.41 4.87
CA VAL A 634 15.25 25.25 5.34
C VAL A 634 16.11 25.57 6.57
N GLU A 635 16.64 26.79 6.65
CA GLU A 635 17.44 27.34 7.75
C GLU A 635 16.68 27.40 9.08
N THR A 636 15.36 27.46 9.05
CA THR A 636 14.49 27.53 10.24
C THR A 636 13.85 26.19 10.61
N ARG A 637 13.89 25.19 9.72
CA ARG A 637 13.27 23.88 9.93
C ARG A 637 14.13 22.97 10.82
N LYS A 638 13.45 22.12 11.59
CA LYS A 638 14.05 21.20 12.57
C LYS A 638 13.39 19.82 12.47
N ILE A 639 14.21 18.77 12.59
CA ILE A 639 13.76 17.38 12.78
C ILE A 639 14.28 16.92 14.14
N PHE A 640 13.39 16.51 15.04
CA PHE A 640 13.77 15.90 16.31
C PHE A 640 13.76 14.36 16.20
N ALA A 641 14.78 13.72 16.76
CA ALA A 641 14.96 12.27 16.70
C ALA A 641 15.60 11.72 17.99
N LEU A 642 15.47 10.41 18.24
CA LEU A 642 16.05 9.72 19.39
C LEU A 642 17.17 8.74 18.97
N SER A 643 18.37 8.91 19.50
CA SER A 643 19.52 8.01 19.27
C SER A 643 19.77 7.16 20.51
N GLY A 644 19.99 5.86 20.34
CA GLY A 644 20.31 4.96 21.45
C GLY A 644 19.31 4.90 22.61
N TYR A 645 18.02 5.22 22.40
CA TYR A 645 17.01 5.20 23.45
C TYR A 645 16.79 3.79 24.02
N ASP A 646 16.71 3.68 25.35
CA ASP A 646 16.33 2.48 26.09
C ASP A 646 15.19 2.81 27.06
N ALA A 647 14.13 2.00 27.03
CA ALA A 647 12.97 2.17 27.89
C ALA A 647 13.22 1.76 29.36
N ALA A 648 14.25 0.94 29.64
CA ALA A 648 14.64 0.62 31.01
C ALA A 648 15.37 1.79 31.70
N THR A 649 16.15 2.59 30.94
CA THR A 649 16.90 3.74 31.44
C THR A 649 16.43 5.04 30.80
N ARG A 650 15.37 5.66 31.38
CA ARG A 650 14.72 6.92 30.94
C ARG A 650 15.67 7.84 30.18
N GLY A 651 15.49 7.94 28.86
CA GLY A 651 16.44 8.59 27.95
C GLY A 651 16.88 9.96 28.44
N THR A 652 18.19 10.11 28.68
CA THR A 652 18.83 11.36 29.09
C THR A 652 18.83 12.36 27.94
N ALA A 653 19.18 13.63 28.21
CA ALA A 653 19.28 14.65 27.17
C ALA A 653 20.23 14.24 26.01
N ALA A 654 21.27 13.44 26.28
CA ALA A 654 22.20 12.93 25.27
C ALA A 654 21.58 11.94 24.25
N THR A 655 20.40 11.39 24.56
CA THR A 655 19.63 10.54 23.61
C THR A 655 18.76 11.35 22.64
N ARG A 656 18.57 12.65 22.89
CA ARG A 656 17.68 13.53 22.10
C ARG A 656 18.49 14.41 21.16
N TRP A 657 18.07 14.48 19.91
CA TRP A 657 18.82 15.16 18.86
C TRP A 657 17.93 16.08 18.03
N GLU A 658 18.41 17.31 17.81
CA GLU A 658 17.91 18.21 16.78
C GLU A 658 18.78 18.09 15.52
N LEU A 659 18.16 17.77 14.39
CA LEU A 659 18.76 17.88 13.07
C LEU A 659 18.23 19.17 12.42
N ASN A 660 19.14 20.08 12.10
CA ASN A 660 18.86 21.38 11.46
C ASN A 660 19.79 21.59 10.26
N SER A 661 19.69 22.75 9.59
CA SER A 661 20.43 23.05 8.36
C SER A 661 21.96 22.98 8.47
N ASN A 662 22.50 22.95 9.69
CA ASN A 662 23.94 22.96 9.97
C ASN A 662 24.45 21.59 10.47
N THR A 663 23.57 20.64 10.78
CA THR A 663 23.94 19.28 11.22
C THR A 663 24.60 18.53 10.07
N THR A 664 25.82 18.03 10.27
CA THR A 664 26.54 17.25 9.26
C THR A 664 26.34 15.75 9.47
N LEU A 665 26.48 14.95 8.41
CA LEU A 665 26.50 13.48 8.52
C LEU A 665 27.63 12.98 9.44
N THR A 666 28.71 13.75 9.57
CA THR A 666 29.83 13.48 10.49
C THR A 666 29.52 13.81 11.96
N SER A 667 28.59 14.71 12.25
CA SER A 667 28.20 15.05 13.63
C SER A 667 27.16 14.10 14.23
N LEU A 668 26.62 13.16 13.45
CA LEU A 668 25.54 12.27 13.86
C LEU A 668 26.01 11.13 14.79
N PRO A 669 25.12 10.64 15.68
CA PRO A 669 25.23 9.34 16.33
C PRO A 669 25.51 8.19 15.36
N ALA A 670 26.14 7.12 15.86
CA ALA A 670 26.50 5.95 15.07
C ALA A 670 25.28 5.22 14.48
N ASP A 671 24.15 5.14 15.20
CA ASP A 671 22.92 4.52 14.68
C ASP A 671 22.28 5.38 13.58
N PHE A 672 22.15 6.69 13.77
CA PHE A 672 21.69 7.62 12.72
C PHE A 672 22.59 7.58 11.48
N LYS A 673 23.92 7.61 11.66
CA LYS A 673 24.86 7.56 10.54
C LYS A 673 24.78 6.23 9.77
N ALA A 674 24.58 5.11 10.48
CA ALA A 674 24.40 3.80 9.85
C ALA A 674 23.09 3.71 9.04
N LEU A 675 21.99 4.32 9.50
CA LEU A 675 20.73 4.37 8.76
C LEU A 675 20.83 5.31 7.53
N LEU A 676 21.21 6.57 7.78
CA LEU A 676 21.18 7.63 6.77
C LEU A 676 22.28 7.50 5.71
N ASN A 677 23.39 6.81 5.99
CA ASN A 677 24.45 6.52 5.03
C ASN A 677 24.65 5.02 4.78
N SER A 678 23.57 4.23 4.87
CA SER A 678 23.57 2.77 4.64
C SER A 678 24.09 2.35 3.26
N ASN A 679 24.01 3.21 2.24
CA ASN A 679 24.56 3.00 0.90
C ASN A 679 25.99 3.55 0.69
N ASN A 680 26.56 4.22 1.70
CA ASN A 680 27.85 4.94 1.67
C ASN A 680 27.98 6.12 0.67
N LEU A 681 26.89 6.56 0.03
CA LEU A 681 26.92 7.63 -0.97
C LEU A 681 26.77 9.05 -0.40
N GLN A 682 26.30 9.20 0.84
CA GLN A 682 25.98 10.53 1.39
C GLN A 682 27.23 11.31 1.76
N LYS A 683 27.24 12.62 1.47
CA LYS A 683 28.33 13.53 1.82
C LYS A 683 28.50 13.64 3.34
N ASP A 684 29.74 13.83 3.77
CA ASP A 684 30.12 13.95 5.18
C ASP A 684 29.78 15.33 5.80
N ASP A 685 29.19 16.22 5.00
CA ASP A 685 28.69 17.55 5.33
C ASP A 685 27.18 17.56 5.67
N ASN A 686 26.51 18.71 5.58
CA ASN A 686 25.08 18.89 5.87
C ASN A 686 24.16 18.61 4.67
N THR A 687 24.67 18.28 3.48
CA THR A 687 23.87 18.19 2.24
C THR A 687 22.70 17.20 2.37
N PHE A 688 22.91 16.02 2.96
CA PHE A 688 21.82 15.05 3.11
C PHE A 688 20.77 15.47 4.16
N ILE A 689 21.18 16.19 5.21
CA ILE A 689 20.26 16.73 6.21
C ILE A 689 19.45 17.91 5.63
N ARG A 690 20.07 18.80 4.85
CA ARG A 690 19.36 19.87 4.12
C ARG A 690 18.38 19.29 3.10
N TYR A 691 18.73 18.19 2.42
CA TYR A 691 17.76 17.43 1.62
C TYR A 691 16.61 16.92 2.49
N MET A 692 16.86 16.23 3.61
CA MET A 692 15.80 15.80 4.54
C MET A 692 14.93 16.97 5.08
N LEU A 693 15.47 18.18 5.18
CA LEU A 693 14.77 19.40 5.58
C LEU A 693 14.02 20.11 4.42
N GLY A 694 14.02 19.54 3.21
CA GLY A 694 13.20 20.01 2.09
C GLY A 694 13.93 20.87 1.06
N GLU A 695 15.26 20.96 1.10
CA GLU A 695 16.02 21.62 0.03
C GLU A 695 16.18 20.70 -1.19
N ASP A 696 15.78 21.21 -2.36
CA ASP A 696 16.06 20.62 -3.68
C ASP A 696 16.59 21.72 -4.63
N ALA A 697 17.49 21.43 -5.57
CA ALA A 697 18.12 20.13 -5.84
C ALA A 697 19.48 20.01 -5.14
N LEU A 698 19.74 18.85 -4.52
CA LEU A 698 21.00 18.54 -3.83
C LEU A 698 21.59 17.21 -4.33
N ALA A 699 22.87 16.97 -4.06
CA ALA A 699 23.62 15.86 -4.66
C ALA A 699 24.58 15.14 -3.71
N ASP A 700 24.82 13.85 -3.99
CA ASP A 700 25.62 12.90 -3.21
C ASP A 700 27.15 13.03 -3.44
N LYS A 701 27.95 12.12 -2.85
CA LYS A 701 29.43 12.08 -3.02
C LYS A 701 29.89 11.85 -4.46
N THR A 702 29.06 11.25 -5.30
CA THR A 702 29.36 11.00 -6.73
C THR A 702 28.96 12.17 -7.63
N GLY A 703 28.18 13.13 -7.11
CA GLY A 703 27.61 14.25 -7.86
C GLY A 703 26.21 13.94 -8.43
N ALA A 704 25.66 12.77 -8.13
CA ALA A 704 24.32 12.36 -8.49
C ALA A 704 23.29 13.10 -7.63
N VAL A 705 22.21 13.57 -8.27
CA VAL A 705 21.19 14.40 -7.64
C VAL A 705 20.18 13.52 -6.91
N TYR A 706 19.85 13.87 -5.67
CA TYR A 706 18.74 13.25 -4.96
C TYR A 706 17.42 13.58 -5.67
N ARG A 707 16.46 12.67 -5.62
CA ARG A 707 15.14 12.83 -6.23
C ARG A 707 14.49 14.16 -5.82
N ALA A 708 14.39 15.09 -6.78
CA ALA A 708 13.66 16.33 -6.59
C ALA A 708 12.19 16.04 -6.25
N ARG A 709 11.65 16.75 -5.25
CA ARG A 709 10.25 16.59 -4.82
C ARG A 709 9.39 17.68 -5.43
N LYS A 710 8.14 17.34 -5.72
CA LYS A 710 7.09 18.31 -6.04
C LYS A 710 6.80 19.24 -4.85
N GLN A 711 6.80 18.68 -3.63
CA GLN A 711 6.51 19.37 -2.38
C GLN A 711 7.26 18.73 -1.18
N PRO A 712 7.54 19.48 -0.10
CA PRO A 712 8.24 18.98 1.08
C PRO A 712 7.38 18.14 2.04
N ILE A 713 6.05 18.30 2.05
CA ILE A 713 5.14 17.35 2.70
C ILE A 713 5.03 16.08 1.85
N GLY A 714 5.20 14.92 2.50
CA GLY A 714 5.04 13.63 1.85
C GLY A 714 3.58 13.20 1.77
N ALA A 715 3.30 12.22 0.90
CA ALA A 715 2.03 11.50 0.87
C ALA A 715 1.63 11.03 2.27
N SER A 716 0.36 11.13 2.64
CA SER A 716 -0.18 10.46 3.83
C SER A 716 -1.41 9.66 3.40
N VAL A 717 -1.53 8.38 3.79
CA VAL A 717 -2.49 7.45 3.16
C VAL A 717 -3.42 6.78 4.18
N ASN A 718 -2.90 6.31 5.31
CA ASN A 718 -3.71 5.73 6.40
C ASN A 718 -3.65 6.53 7.71
N SER A 719 -2.90 7.65 7.74
CA SER A 719 -2.66 8.46 8.92
C SER A 719 -3.53 9.72 8.94
N PRO A 720 -4.68 9.73 9.63
CA PRO A 720 -5.40 10.98 9.87
C PRO A 720 -4.55 11.95 10.71
N PRO A 721 -4.64 13.27 10.48
CA PRO A 721 -4.03 14.25 11.36
C PRO A 721 -4.75 14.30 12.72
N VAL A 722 -4.06 14.81 13.75
CA VAL A 722 -4.61 15.00 15.09
C VAL A 722 -4.59 16.48 15.45
N PHE A 723 -5.76 17.05 15.73
CA PHE A 723 -5.92 18.41 16.26
C PHE A 723 -5.69 18.43 17.77
N VAL A 724 -4.75 19.27 18.21
CA VAL A 724 -4.25 19.36 19.59
C VAL A 724 -4.54 20.76 20.13
N GLY A 725 -5.75 20.94 20.69
CA GLY A 725 -6.27 22.28 20.98
C GLY A 725 -7.57 22.35 21.78
N GLY A 726 -7.72 21.56 22.85
CA GLY A 726 -8.88 21.63 23.76
C GLY A 726 -10.08 20.71 23.42
N ARG A 727 -9.98 19.93 22.34
CA ARG A 727 -11.05 19.03 21.84
C ARG A 727 -11.47 17.92 22.82
N ILE A 728 -10.55 17.36 23.61
CA ILE A 728 -10.85 16.30 24.60
C ILE A 728 -11.00 16.88 26.01
N ASP A 729 -12.08 16.49 26.70
CA ASP A 729 -12.20 16.48 28.17
C ASP A 729 -12.45 15.02 28.62
N MET A 730 -11.56 14.47 29.45
CA MET A 730 -11.66 13.08 29.93
C MET A 730 -12.57 12.89 31.16
N GLY A 731 -13.06 13.99 31.74
CA GLY A 731 -13.92 14.02 32.92
C GLY A 731 -13.20 13.84 34.25
N TYR A 732 -11.87 13.94 34.28
CA TYR A 732 -11.07 13.66 35.47
C TYR A 732 -11.36 14.60 36.64
N GLU A 733 -11.67 15.87 36.36
CA GLU A 733 -12.08 16.89 37.35
C GLU A 733 -13.41 16.54 38.02
N THR A 734 -14.44 16.21 37.24
CA THR A 734 -15.80 16.00 37.76
C THR A 734 -15.98 14.59 38.33
N PHE A 735 -15.60 13.57 37.55
CA PHE A 735 -15.88 12.16 37.84
C PHE A 735 -14.66 11.37 38.31
N GLY A 736 -13.45 11.81 37.94
CA GLY A 736 -12.23 11.06 38.24
C GLY A 736 -11.92 10.93 39.74
N SER A 737 -11.05 9.99 40.08
CA SER A 737 -10.21 10.02 41.30
C SER A 737 -8.74 9.78 40.96
N VAL A 738 -8.35 10.14 39.73
CA VAL A 738 -6.99 9.95 39.18
C VAL A 738 -5.99 10.94 39.78
N ASN A 739 -4.71 10.60 39.78
CA ASN A 739 -3.66 11.51 40.27
C ASN A 739 -3.71 12.82 39.48
N GLY A 740 -3.70 13.95 40.18
CA GLY A 740 -3.76 15.28 39.58
C GLY A 740 -5.16 15.83 39.32
N LYS A 741 -6.24 15.11 39.68
CA LYS A 741 -7.66 15.54 39.58
C LYS A 741 -7.86 17.05 39.77
N ASP A 742 -7.43 17.58 40.91
CA ASP A 742 -7.73 18.94 41.37
C ASP A 742 -7.05 20.03 40.51
N LYS A 743 -6.08 19.63 39.68
CA LYS A 743 -5.39 20.49 38.70
C LYS A 743 -5.98 20.38 37.29
N TYR A 744 -6.90 19.44 37.04
CA TYR A 744 -7.38 19.15 35.67
C TYR A 744 -8.28 20.26 35.12
N GLY A 745 -9.09 20.92 35.97
CA GLY A 745 -9.88 22.09 35.58
C GLY A 745 -9.02 23.23 35.02
N THR A 746 -8.03 23.67 35.82
CA THR A 746 -7.04 24.67 35.39
C THR A 746 -6.30 24.24 34.12
N TYR A 747 -5.89 22.98 34.05
CA TYR A 747 -5.23 22.44 32.85
C TYR A 747 -6.12 22.52 31.61
N LYS A 748 -7.43 22.19 31.68
CA LYS A 748 -8.36 22.32 30.54
C LYS A 748 -8.47 23.76 30.05
N THR A 749 -8.52 24.73 30.97
CA THR A 749 -8.53 26.15 30.62
C THR A 749 -7.26 26.52 29.85
N THR A 750 -6.07 26.18 30.37
CA THR A 750 -4.79 26.45 29.69
C THR A 750 -4.65 25.67 28.38
N LYS A 751 -5.15 24.43 28.31
CA LYS A 751 -5.15 23.57 27.11
C LYS A 751 -5.93 24.21 25.96
N SER A 752 -7.00 24.93 26.28
CA SER A 752 -7.92 25.57 25.34
C SER A 752 -7.55 27.02 25.01
N SER A 753 -6.77 27.69 25.88
CA SER A 753 -6.31 29.07 25.66
C SER A 753 -4.98 29.19 24.87
N LEU A 754 -4.19 28.11 24.79
CA LEU A 754 -2.94 28.10 24.04
C LEU A 754 -3.18 27.89 22.52
N PRO A 755 -2.46 28.59 21.63
CA PRO A 755 -2.55 28.40 20.17
C PRO A 755 -2.47 26.92 19.78
N PRO A 756 -3.47 26.38 19.05
CA PRO A 756 -3.58 24.94 18.80
C PRO A 756 -2.58 24.46 17.74
N THR A 757 -2.28 23.17 17.74
CA THR A 757 -1.41 22.54 16.72
C THR A 757 -2.05 21.33 16.06
N ILE A 758 -1.55 20.97 14.88
CA ILE A 758 -1.91 19.74 14.16
C ILE A 758 -0.67 18.85 14.10
N PHE A 759 -0.81 17.59 14.53
CA PHE A 759 0.20 16.55 14.36
C PHE A 759 -0.20 15.67 13.17
N ALA A 760 0.66 15.51 12.17
CA ALA A 760 0.34 14.76 10.95
C ALA A 760 1.53 13.87 10.53
N ALA A 761 1.31 12.55 10.53
CA ALA A 761 2.28 11.57 10.04
C ALA A 761 2.23 11.46 8.51
N THR A 762 3.39 11.52 7.85
CA THR A 762 3.48 11.41 6.38
C THR A 762 4.65 10.55 5.93
N ASN A 763 4.53 10.03 4.71
CA ASN A 763 5.42 9.08 4.07
C ASN A 763 6.76 9.67 3.58
N ASN A 764 7.07 10.92 3.94
CA ASN A 764 8.45 11.39 4.00
C ASN A 764 9.19 10.89 5.28
N GLY A 765 8.48 10.16 6.15
CA GLY A 765 9.02 9.56 7.37
C GLY A 765 8.94 10.43 8.61
N LYS A 766 8.08 11.46 8.60
CA LYS A 766 7.98 12.44 9.69
C LYS A 766 6.56 12.58 10.23
N VAL A 767 6.47 12.89 11.53
CA VAL A 767 5.30 13.58 12.10
C VAL A 767 5.57 15.08 12.04
N HIS A 768 4.82 15.80 11.22
CA HIS A 768 4.86 17.26 11.16
C HIS A 768 4.00 17.86 12.28
N VAL A 769 4.47 18.94 12.89
CA VAL A 769 3.68 19.75 13.82
C VAL A 769 3.43 21.12 13.18
N LEU A 770 2.18 21.42 12.86
CA LEU A 770 1.77 22.66 12.21
C LEU A 770 1.07 23.60 13.20
N ASN A 771 1.17 24.92 12.98
CA ASN A 771 0.29 25.89 13.62
C ASN A 771 -1.15 25.71 13.09
N ALA A 772 -2.09 25.34 13.97
CA ALA A 772 -3.48 25.07 13.62
C ALA A 772 -4.43 26.24 13.94
N ALA A 773 -3.89 27.40 14.32
CA ALA A 773 -4.67 28.61 14.55
C ALA A 773 -5.51 29.01 13.32
N LYS A 774 -6.59 29.77 13.57
CA LYS A 774 -7.51 30.23 12.52
C LYS A 774 -7.04 31.52 11.80
N ASP A 775 -6.05 32.21 12.37
CA ASP A 775 -5.51 33.50 11.90
C ASP A 775 -3.97 33.53 12.10
N ASP A 776 -3.24 34.17 11.18
CA ASP A 776 -1.77 34.23 11.13
C ASP A 776 -1.14 34.98 12.32
N ASN A 777 -1.88 35.84 13.03
CA ASN A 777 -1.37 36.68 14.12
C ASN A 777 -1.42 36.01 15.50
N VAL A 778 -2.07 34.84 15.63
CA VAL A 778 -2.29 34.14 16.91
C VAL A 778 -1.00 33.58 17.52
N LEU A 779 0.01 33.31 16.69
CA LEU A 779 1.33 32.83 17.12
C LEU A 779 2.43 33.67 16.45
N THR A 780 2.93 34.68 17.15
CA THR A 780 3.91 35.64 16.63
C THR A 780 5.11 34.95 15.96
N GLY A 781 5.32 35.24 14.67
CA GLY A 781 6.40 34.68 13.86
C GLY A 781 6.03 33.40 13.08
N PHE A 782 4.85 32.80 13.30
CA PHE A 782 4.42 31.56 12.65
C PHE A 782 2.99 31.67 12.14
N ALA A 783 2.83 31.86 10.82
CA ALA A 783 1.54 31.88 10.15
C ALA A 783 0.72 30.60 10.39
N ALA A 784 -0.61 30.67 10.21
CA ALA A 784 -1.47 29.50 10.22
C ALA A 784 -1.09 28.55 9.08
N GLY A 785 -1.02 27.25 9.38
CA GLY A 785 -0.52 26.21 8.47
C GLY A 785 1.00 26.03 8.44
N ALA A 786 1.79 26.95 9.01
CA ALA A 786 3.25 26.83 9.02
C ALA A 786 3.75 25.68 9.90
N GLU A 787 4.82 25.01 9.48
CA GLU A 787 5.51 24.00 10.27
C GLU A 787 6.27 24.64 11.45
N LEU A 788 6.01 24.14 12.66
CA LEU A 788 6.71 24.53 13.89
C LEU A 788 7.91 23.62 14.17
N ALA A 789 7.74 22.33 13.89
CA ALA A 789 8.76 21.29 14.04
C ALA A 789 8.36 20.02 13.27
N SER A 790 9.27 19.06 13.17
CA SER A 790 8.95 17.70 12.76
C SER A 790 9.68 16.67 13.63
N PHE A 791 9.11 15.47 13.78
CA PHE A 791 9.72 14.33 14.48
C PHE A 791 9.97 13.18 13.50
N MET A 792 11.11 12.50 13.61
CA MET A 792 11.46 11.34 12.77
C MET A 792 11.84 10.13 13.64
N PRO A 793 10.94 9.14 13.78
CA PRO A 793 11.27 7.86 14.41
C PRO A 793 12.32 7.08 13.62
N LYS A 794 13.22 6.33 14.28
CA LYS A 794 14.29 5.57 13.61
C LYS A 794 13.77 4.55 12.60
N GLY A 795 12.62 3.94 12.86
CA GLY A 795 11.95 3.04 11.91
C GLY A 795 11.64 3.69 10.56
N ALA A 796 11.29 4.98 10.57
CA ALA A 796 11.07 5.78 9.36
C ALA A 796 12.40 6.36 8.80
N MET A 797 13.35 6.71 9.67
CA MET A 797 14.69 7.20 9.30
C MET A 797 15.45 6.21 8.42
N ALA A 798 15.29 4.91 8.65
CA ALA A 798 15.87 3.83 7.84
C ALA A 798 15.53 3.91 6.34
N SER A 799 14.48 4.65 5.96
CA SER A 799 13.99 4.74 4.58
C SER A 799 14.44 5.98 3.82
N GLN A 800 15.10 6.96 4.47
CA GLN A 800 15.43 8.25 3.85
C GLN A 800 16.35 8.10 2.62
N VAL A 801 17.21 7.07 2.61
CA VAL A 801 18.09 6.74 1.46
C VAL A 801 17.28 6.30 0.24
N ASP A 802 16.21 5.53 0.41
CA ASP A 802 15.30 5.14 -0.68
C ASP A 802 14.46 6.34 -1.15
N LEU A 803 14.00 7.19 -0.22
CA LEU A 803 13.23 8.40 -0.55
C LEU A 803 14.04 9.44 -1.35
N ALA A 804 15.37 9.40 -1.23
CA ALA A 804 16.32 10.23 -1.97
C ALA A 804 16.72 9.64 -3.34
N ASN A 805 16.40 8.37 -3.61
CA ASN A 805 16.80 7.69 -4.85
C ASN A 805 15.98 8.21 -6.04
N PRO A 806 16.58 8.68 -7.15
CA PRO A 806 15.86 9.06 -8.38
C PRO A 806 15.00 7.94 -8.96
N ASN A 807 15.31 6.68 -8.65
CA ASN A 807 14.54 5.50 -9.03
C ASN A 807 13.53 5.08 -7.94
N PHE A 808 12.94 6.06 -7.25
CA PHE A 808 12.01 5.85 -6.15
C PHE A 808 10.82 4.98 -6.55
N ARG A 809 10.37 4.15 -5.61
CA ARG A 809 9.12 3.39 -5.66
C ARG A 809 8.34 3.65 -4.39
N PHE A 810 7.01 3.78 -4.49
CA PHE A 810 6.19 3.92 -3.29
C PHE A 810 6.29 2.68 -2.39
N ARG A 811 6.54 2.93 -1.11
CA ARG A 811 6.38 1.98 0.00
C ARG A 811 6.06 2.77 1.26
N TYR A 812 5.41 2.14 2.23
CA TYR A 812 5.14 2.80 3.49
C TYR A 812 6.43 3.00 4.29
N THR A 813 6.58 4.20 4.83
CA THR A 813 7.73 4.70 5.59
C THR A 813 7.29 5.25 6.94
N LEU A 814 6.13 5.92 6.97
CA LEU A 814 5.39 6.22 8.20
C LEU A 814 3.90 6.36 7.83
N ASP A 815 3.09 5.40 8.27
CA ASP A 815 1.68 5.22 7.84
C ASP A 815 0.80 4.68 8.99
N GLY A 816 1.20 4.96 10.24
CA GLY A 816 0.44 4.61 11.44
C GLY A 816 -0.49 5.74 11.89
N PRO A 817 -1.58 5.42 12.60
CA PRO A 817 -2.42 6.44 13.22
C PRO A 817 -1.68 7.25 14.29
N LEU A 818 -2.27 8.40 14.62
CA LEU A 818 -1.87 9.27 15.72
C LEU A 818 -3.07 9.45 16.67
N VAL A 819 -2.83 9.57 17.98
CA VAL A 819 -3.87 9.86 18.99
C VAL A 819 -3.37 10.85 20.03
N GLU A 820 -4.22 11.80 20.47
CA GLU A 820 -3.95 12.68 21.62
C GLU A 820 -4.58 12.15 22.92
N HIS A 821 -3.87 12.31 24.05
CA HIS A 821 -4.39 12.00 25.38
C HIS A 821 -3.86 12.97 26.45
N ASP A 822 -4.63 13.11 27.55
CA ASP A 822 -4.26 13.90 28.72
C ASP A 822 -3.75 12.96 29.84
N LEU A 823 -2.54 13.19 30.34
CA LEU A 823 -1.91 12.36 31.37
C LEU A 823 -1.19 13.22 32.42
N TYR A 824 -1.05 12.71 33.65
CA TYR A 824 -0.44 13.44 34.77
C TYR A 824 0.92 12.87 35.16
N ASP A 825 1.99 13.68 35.09
CA ASP A 825 3.39 13.25 35.28
C ASP A 825 3.84 13.14 36.76
N ALA A 826 2.88 12.97 37.66
CA ALA A 826 2.95 13.18 39.11
C ALA A 826 3.04 14.65 39.58
N THR A 827 3.47 15.60 38.75
CA THR A 827 3.59 17.04 39.13
C THR A 827 2.61 17.95 38.39
N LYS A 828 2.40 17.71 37.09
CA LYS A 828 1.56 18.49 36.18
C LYS A 828 0.88 17.59 35.15
N TRP A 829 -0.18 18.11 34.55
CA TRP A 829 -0.80 17.50 33.38
C TRP A 829 0.01 17.82 32.11
N ARG A 830 0.04 16.87 31.17
CA ARG A 830 0.67 16.95 29.85
C ARG A 830 -0.29 16.41 28.79
N GLN A 831 -0.18 16.93 27.57
CA GLN A 831 -0.93 16.45 26.41
C GLN A 831 0.03 15.66 25.53
N LEU A 832 -0.10 14.33 25.55
CA LEU A 832 0.78 13.45 24.78
C LEU A 832 0.11 13.06 23.46
N VAL A 833 0.94 12.82 22.44
CA VAL A 833 0.53 12.28 21.15
C VAL A 833 1.28 10.97 20.93
N PHE A 834 0.55 9.85 20.84
CA PHE A 834 1.12 8.54 20.53
C PHE A 834 0.94 8.21 19.05
N GLY A 835 1.88 7.48 18.49
CA GLY A 835 1.81 7.03 17.10
C GLY A 835 2.57 5.74 16.83
N THR A 836 2.34 5.18 15.64
CA THR A 836 2.93 3.90 15.22
C THR A 836 3.54 3.97 13.82
N GLY A 837 4.26 2.93 13.42
CA GLY A 837 4.70 2.74 12.03
C GLY A 837 3.56 2.33 11.09
N GLY A 838 2.47 1.78 11.60
CA GLY A 838 1.35 1.27 10.79
C GLY A 838 1.81 0.22 9.79
N ARG A 839 1.53 0.43 8.50
CA ARG A 839 1.99 -0.46 7.43
C ARG A 839 3.49 -0.37 7.12
N ALA A 840 4.19 0.66 7.60
CA ALA A 840 5.61 0.87 7.32
C ALA A 840 6.56 -0.06 8.11
N GLY A 841 6.18 -0.47 9.32
CA GLY A 841 7.02 -1.33 10.15
C GLY A 841 6.57 -1.44 11.61
N SER A 842 7.18 -2.39 12.31
CA SER A 842 6.87 -2.77 13.69
C SER A 842 7.51 -1.85 14.73
N PHE A 843 7.06 -0.59 14.78
CA PHE A 843 7.52 0.41 15.74
C PHE A 843 6.41 1.33 16.25
N MET A 844 6.64 1.95 17.42
CA MET A 844 5.74 2.92 18.06
C MET A 844 6.52 4.03 18.77
N TYR A 845 5.90 5.19 18.98
CA TYR A 845 6.56 6.37 19.56
C TYR A 845 5.59 7.24 20.36
N GLY A 846 6.15 7.96 21.35
CA GLY A 846 5.45 8.91 22.20
C GLY A 846 6.04 10.32 22.07
N LEU A 847 5.17 11.28 21.77
CA LEU A 847 5.47 12.70 21.65
C LEU A 847 4.70 13.51 22.70
N GLU A 848 5.14 14.73 22.98
CA GLU A 848 4.42 15.72 23.78
C GLU A 848 4.05 16.93 22.92
N SER A 849 2.83 17.46 23.09
CA SER A 849 2.56 18.85 22.76
C SER A 849 2.84 19.67 24.01
N PRO A 850 3.96 20.44 24.06
CA PRO A 850 4.31 21.16 25.26
C PRO A 850 3.29 22.26 25.52
N MET A 851 3.02 22.51 26.80
CA MET A 851 2.23 23.67 27.24
C MET A 851 3.20 24.70 27.81
N ASN A 852 3.85 25.42 26.89
CA ASN A 852 4.69 26.58 27.24
C ASN A 852 3.77 27.75 27.64
N THR A 853 4.33 28.78 28.28
CA THR A 853 3.55 29.91 28.85
C THR A 853 2.61 30.60 27.87
N SER A 854 2.92 30.59 26.57
CA SER A 854 2.14 31.26 25.51
C SER A 854 1.98 30.47 24.21
N ASN A 855 2.55 29.26 24.09
CA ASN A 855 2.54 28.50 22.83
C ASN A 855 2.69 26.98 23.03
N ARG A 856 2.64 26.24 21.91
CA ARG A 856 2.82 24.77 21.83
C ARG A 856 4.02 24.34 20.96
N ILE A 857 5.02 25.22 20.79
CA ILE A 857 6.18 24.95 19.91
C ILE A 857 7.02 23.81 20.52
N PRO A 858 7.21 22.69 19.80
CA PRO A 858 7.97 21.54 20.32
C PRO A 858 9.48 21.82 20.41
N THR A 859 10.14 21.10 21.31
CA THR A 859 11.61 20.99 21.40
C THR A 859 12.03 19.52 21.24
N GLN A 860 13.34 19.25 21.24
CA GLN A 860 13.84 17.87 21.25
C GLN A 860 13.27 17.04 22.42
N ASP A 861 13.05 17.65 23.59
CA ASP A 861 12.46 17.00 24.77
C ASP A 861 10.99 16.62 24.60
N SER A 862 10.33 17.17 23.57
CA SER A 862 8.99 16.76 23.17
C SER A 862 8.95 15.41 22.43
N PHE A 863 10.11 14.81 22.09
CA PHE A 863 10.20 13.39 21.72
C PHE A 863 10.52 12.59 23.00
N LEU A 864 9.52 11.87 23.53
CA LEU A 864 9.63 11.22 24.83
C LEU A 864 10.35 9.88 24.74
N TRP A 865 9.87 9.01 23.85
CA TRP A 865 10.34 7.63 23.66
C TRP A 865 9.98 7.10 22.27
N GLU A 866 10.75 6.13 21.78
CA GLU A 866 10.39 5.25 20.66
C GLU A 866 10.76 3.80 20.97
N LEU A 867 10.07 2.86 20.34
CA LEU A 867 10.19 1.41 20.58
C LEU A 867 10.03 0.67 19.24
N ASP A 868 10.81 -0.39 19.06
CA ASP A 868 10.71 -1.31 17.92
C ASP A 868 10.70 -2.77 18.40
N ASN A 869 10.53 -3.72 17.47
CA ASN A 869 10.53 -5.16 17.79
C ASN A 869 11.90 -5.77 18.13
N LYS A 870 12.95 -4.94 18.26
CA LYS A 870 14.28 -5.31 18.78
C LYS A 870 14.48 -4.76 20.21
N THR A 871 13.62 -3.84 20.64
CA THR A 871 13.66 -3.24 21.96
C THR A 871 13.30 -4.26 23.04
N THR A 872 14.03 -4.28 24.15
CA THR A 872 13.90 -5.29 25.22
C THR A 872 12.46 -5.40 25.72
N GLY A 873 11.86 -6.59 25.57
CA GLY A 873 10.47 -6.87 25.96
C GLY A 873 9.42 -6.67 24.86
N TYR A 874 9.78 -6.12 23.70
CA TYR A 874 8.89 -5.88 22.56
C TYR A 874 9.12 -6.82 21.38
N ALA A 875 9.71 -8.00 21.61
CA ALA A 875 10.02 -8.98 20.57
C ALA A 875 8.78 -9.38 19.72
N ASP A 876 7.60 -9.40 20.34
CA ASP A 876 6.31 -9.75 19.72
C ASP A 876 5.62 -8.57 19.01
N LEU A 877 6.24 -7.38 18.98
CA LEU A 877 5.70 -6.21 18.30
C LEU A 877 5.70 -6.40 16.77
N ALA A 878 4.55 -6.12 16.17
CA ALA A 878 4.25 -6.27 14.76
C ALA A 878 3.64 -4.97 14.19
N HIS A 879 2.90 -5.06 13.08
CA HIS A 879 2.27 -3.90 12.45
C HIS A 879 1.03 -3.43 13.24
N VAL A 880 1.24 -2.52 14.20
CA VAL A 880 0.16 -1.85 14.93
C VAL A 880 -0.47 -0.78 14.02
N THR A 881 -1.60 -1.11 13.40
CA THR A 881 -2.29 -0.23 12.45
C THR A 881 -3.48 0.51 13.05
N ASN A 882 -3.89 0.20 14.28
CA ASN A 882 -5.04 0.79 14.98
C ASN A 882 -4.61 1.85 16.01
N ASN A 883 -5.58 2.68 16.43
CA ASN A 883 -5.40 3.70 17.45
C ASN A 883 -5.00 3.06 18.80
N PRO A 884 -3.90 3.50 19.45
CA PRO A 884 -3.66 3.25 20.87
C PRO A 884 -4.71 3.96 21.74
N THR A 885 -4.80 3.58 23.02
CA THR A 885 -5.60 4.31 24.02
C THR A 885 -4.85 4.43 25.35
N ALA A 886 -5.06 5.50 26.13
CA ALA A 886 -4.28 5.75 27.35
C ALA A 886 -5.11 6.17 28.58
N GLY A 887 -4.51 6.03 29.77
CA GLY A 887 -5.12 6.39 31.04
C GLY A 887 -4.32 5.96 32.26
N GLN A 888 -4.89 6.19 33.44
CA GLN A 888 -4.33 5.73 34.71
C GLN A 888 -4.94 4.38 35.12
N LEU A 889 -4.11 3.48 35.65
CA LEU A 889 -4.52 2.22 36.29
C LEU A 889 -4.90 2.44 37.77
N ASP A 890 -5.44 1.39 38.39
CA ASP A 890 -5.73 1.32 39.84
C ASP A 890 -4.51 1.59 40.73
N ASP A 891 -3.33 1.06 40.37
CA ASP A 891 -2.06 1.33 41.08
C ASP A 891 -1.49 2.75 40.87
N GLY A 892 -2.18 3.59 40.09
CA GLY A 892 -1.78 4.96 39.81
C GLY A 892 -0.79 5.13 38.66
N THR A 893 -0.34 4.06 38.00
CA THR A 893 0.52 4.16 36.81
C THR A 893 -0.26 4.71 35.62
N TRP A 894 0.31 5.69 34.91
CA TRP A 894 -0.22 6.16 33.62
C TRP A 894 0.35 5.33 32.47
N VAL A 895 -0.53 4.70 31.69
CA VAL A 895 -0.19 3.75 30.64
C VAL A 895 -0.87 4.03 29.31
N MET A 896 -0.23 3.60 28.23
CA MET A 896 -0.80 3.39 26.91
C MET A 896 -1.08 1.88 26.75
N LEU A 897 -2.21 1.56 26.13
CA LEU A 897 -2.64 0.23 25.73
C LEU A 897 -2.59 0.12 24.21
N THR A 898 -2.04 -0.98 23.71
CA THR A 898 -2.05 -1.33 22.29
C THR A 898 -1.98 -2.83 22.10
N GLY A 899 -2.60 -3.37 21.06
CA GLY A 899 -2.32 -4.74 20.63
C GLY A 899 -0.86 -4.89 20.17
N SER A 900 -0.37 -6.12 20.11
CA SER A 900 0.91 -6.48 19.47
C SER A 900 0.95 -6.11 17.98
N GLY A 901 -0.22 -5.97 17.34
CA GLY A 901 -0.37 -5.63 15.93
C GLY A 901 -0.69 -6.85 15.06
N HIS A 902 -0.48 -6.70 13.76
CA HIS A 902 -0.74 -7.72 12.74
C HIS A 902 0.55 -8.17 12.06
N TYR A 903 0.56 -9.38 11.47
CA TYR A 903 1.70 -9.96 10.75
C TYR A 903 2.96 -10.08 11.63
N ALA A 904 2.82 -10.74 12.78
CA ALA A 904 3.94 -10.97 13.69
C ALA A 904 4.99 -11.91 13.07
N GLY A 905 4.58 -12.92 12.31
CA GLY A 905 5.46 -13.96 11.79
C GLY A 905 5.74 -15.05 12.83
N ALA A 906 6.24 -16.19 12.32
CA ALA A 906 6.42 -17.41 13.09
C ALA A 906 7.21 -17.24 14.39
N GLY A 907 6.70 -17.88 15.46
CA GLY A 907 7.33 -17.92 16.78
C GLY A 907 6.99 -16.76 17.73
N ARG A 908 6.26 -15.73 17.27
CA ARG A 908 5.78 -14.63 18.13
C ARG A 908 4.40 -14.89 18.71
N GLN A 909 4.10 -14.25 19.84
CA GLN A 909 2.80 -14.28 20.50
C GLN A 909 1.93 -13.09 20.08
N LEU A 910 0.61 -13.27 20.05
CA LEU A 910 -0.34 -12.15 19.97
C LEU A 910 -0.85 -11.78 21.35
N GLY A 911 -1.12 -10.50 21.61
CA GLY A 911 -1.57 -10.05 22.93
C GLY A 911 -1.73 -8.55 23.06
N LEU A 912 -2.00 -8.11 24.29
CA LEU A 912 -2.12 -6.70 24.67
C LEU A 912 -0.83 -6.23 25.37
N TYR A 913 -0.19 -5.19 24.84
CA TYR A 913 0.88 -4.47 25.51
C TYR A 913 0.30 -3.40 26.45
N VAL A 914 0.83 -3.35 27.67
CA VAL A 914 0.60 -2.29 28.66
C VAL A 914 1.91 -1.55 28.86
N VAL A 915 1.97 -0.30 28.38
CA VAL A 915 3.20 0.50 28.22
C VAL A 915 3.14 1.72 29.14
N GLU A 916 4.18 1.99 29.94
CA GLU A 916 4.29 3.24 30.71
C GLU A 916 4.34 4.45 29.77
N ALA A 917 3.32 5.31 29.85
CA ALA A 917 3.04 6.31 28.82
C ALA A 917 4.10 7.41 28.68
N PHE A 918 4.90 7.66 29.71
CA PHE A 918 5.97 8.66 29.71
C PHE A 918 7.37 8.10 29.37
N THR A 919 7.53 6.78 29.24
CA THR A 919 8.85 6.13 29.17
C THR A 919 8.98 5.07 28.07
N GLY A 920 7.86 4.56 27.56
CA GLY A 920 7.85 3.39 26.67
C GLY A 920 8.15 2.07 27.40
N LYS A 921 8.32 2.08 28.72
CA LYS A 921 8.68 0.88 29.48
C LYS A 921 7.50 -0.10 29.55
N ARG A 922 7.75 -1.36 29.20
CA ARG A 922 6.73 -2.42 29.26
C ARG A 922 6.35 -2.67 30.72
N LYS A 923 5.11 -2.32 31.11
CA LYS A 923 4.54 -2.68 32.42
C LYS A 923 4.08 -4.14 32.41
N ALA A 924 3.37 -4.53 31.34
CA ALA A 924 2.96 -5.91 31.10
C ALA A 924 2.86 -6.20 29.59
N PHE A 925 2.87 -7.49 29.25
CA PHE A 925 2.35 -8.00 27.99
C PHE A 925 1.42 -9.16 28.36
N ILE A 926 0.18 -9.12 27.90
CA ILE A 926 -0.84 -10.13 28.17
C ILE A 926 -1.04 -10.92 26.87
N PRO A 927 -0.40 -12.10 26.70
CA PRO A 927 -0.61 -12.93 25.53
C PRO A 927 -2.04 -13.49 25.51
N LEU A 928 -2.55 -13.74 24.30
CA LEU A 928 -3.74 -14.55 24.09
C LEU A 928 -3.45 -16.02 24.49
N PRO A 929 -4.44 -16.79 24.96
CA PRO A 929 -4.24 -18.19 25.31
C PRO A 929 -3.76 -19.01 24.10
N GLU A 930 -2.91 -20.01 24.34
CA GLU A 930 -2.25 -20.79 23.28
C GLU A 930 -3.26 -21.37 22.27
N GLU A 931 -4.39 -21.89 22.75
CA GLU A 931 -5.50 -22.44 21.95
C GLU A 931 -6.22 -21.45 21.01
N TYR A 932 -6.00 -20.14 21.14
CA TYR A 932 -6.55 -19.11 20.25
C TYR A 932 -5.50 -18.18 19.62
N GLY A 933 -4.25 -18.24 20.08
CA GLY A 933 -3.26 -17.17 19.89
C GLY A 933 -1.82 -17.59 19.63
N ALA A 934 -1.48 -18.88 19.65
CA ALA A 934 -0.14 -19.36 19.32
C ALA A 934 -0.06 -19.97 17.91
N GLY A 935 1.06 -19.70 17.22
CA GLY A 935 1.37 -20.32 15.94
C GLY A 935 0.91 -19.53 14.71
N ASP A 936 1.59 -18.42 14.42
CA ASP A 936 1.72 -17.95 13.03
C ASP A 936 2.68 -18.88 12.26
N THR A 937 2.29 -20.14 12.06
CA THR A 937 3.04 -21.12 11.25
C THR A 937 2.77 -20.94 9.76
N ALA A 938 2.76 -19.68 9.31
CA ALA A 938 2.57 -19.18 7.94
C ALA A 938 1.23 -19.51 7.24
N ASN A 939 0.46 -20.51 7.69
CA ASN A 939 -0.79 -20.93 7.06
C ASN A 939 -1.86 -21.33 8.07
N GLY A 940 -2.71 -20.36 8.48
CA GLY A 940 -3.99 -20.64 9.16
C GLY A 940 -4.16 -20.09 10.58
N GLY A 941 -3.11 -19.49 11.16
CA GLY A 941 -3.16 -18.82 12.47
C GLY A 941 -3.89 -17.47 12.46
N ASN A 942 -3.95 -16.84 13.63
CA ASN A 942 -4.55 -15.53 13.86
C ASN A 942 -3.66 -14.42 13.25
N ARG A 943 -4.19 -13.54 12.38
CA ARG A 943 -3.36 -12.49 11.72
C ARG A 943 -2.96 -11.33 12.64
N GLY A 944 -3.64 -11.11 13.77
CA GLY A 944 -3.34 -10.00 14.69
C GLY A 944 -4.49 -9.60 15.61
N LEU A 945 -4.17 -8.81 16.64
CA LEU A 945 -5.16 -8.14 17.50
C LEU A 945 -5.55 -6.79 16.88
N GLY A 946 -6.85 -6.51 16.83
CA GLY A 946 -7.42 -5.27 16.29
C GLY A 946 -7.34 -4.07 17.25
N GLY A 947 -8.21 -3.08 17.02
CA GLY A 947 -8.32 -1.90 17.86
C GLY A 947 -8.71 -2.21 19.31
N VAL A 948 -8.16 -1.44 20.25
CA VAL A 948 -8.33 -1.62 21.69
C VAL A 948 -9.15 -0.46 22.27
N VAL A 949 -10.20 -0.76 23.04
CA VAL A 949 -10.93 0.23 23.85
C VAL A 949 -10.69 -0.03 25.34
N ALA A 950 -10.40 1.04 26.08
CA ALA A 950 -10.25 0.97 27.53
C ALA A 950 -11.62 0.95 28.22
N VAL A 951 -11.77 0.12 29.25
CA VAL A 951 -12.91 0.12 30.16
C VAL A 951 -12.48 0.85 31.43
N ARG A 952 -13.22 1.91 31.79
CA ARG A 952 -12.96 2.71 32.98
C ARG A 952 -14.07 2.57 34.00
N ASP A 953 -13.67 2.55 35.26
CA ASP A 953 -14.60 2.60 36.39
C ASP A 953 -15.22 4.00 36.56
N ALA A 954 -16.11 4.13 37.54
CA ALA A 954 -16.69 5.41 37.95
C ALA A 954 -15.66 6.39 38.56
N THR A 955 -14.42 5.96 38.81
CA THR A 955 -13.28 6.83 39.21
C THR A 955 -12.40 7.24 38.03
N ARG A 956 -12.81 6.92 36.79
CA ARG A 956 -12.12 7.15 35.51
C ARG A 956 -10.73 6.48 35.40
N ARG A 957 -10.47 5.46 36.22
CA ARG A 957 -9.29 4.59 36.10
C ARG A 957 -9.58 3.41 35.18
N ILE A 958 -8.58 2.99 34.42
CA ILE A 958 -8.63 1.80 33.58
C ILE A 958 -8.63 0.56 34.49
N VAL A 959 -9.62 -0.31 34.28
CA VAL A 959 -9.78 -1.57 35.03
C VAL A 959 -9.87 -2.80 34.11
N ALA A 960 -10.23 -2.60 32.84
CA ALA A 960 -10.20 -3.63 31.81
C ALA A 960 -10.00 -3.01 30.43
N ALA A 961 -9.87 -3.83 29.40
CA ALA A 961 -9.94 -3.41 28.00
C ALA A 961 -10.67 -4.46 27.14
N TYR A 962 -11.31 -4.02 26.06
CA TYR A 962 -11.84 -4.90 25.02
C TYR A 962 -11.06 -4.73 23.71
N ALA A 963 -10.86 -5.82 22.97
CA ALA A 963 -10.29 -5.79 21.62
C ALA A 963 -10.83 -6.93 20.76
N GLY A 964 -10.92 -6.69 19.46
CA GLY A 964 -11.17 -7.73 18.46
C GLY A 964 -9.89 -8.43 18.01
N ASP A 965 -10.02 -9.53 17.27
CA ASP A 965 -8.91 -10.12 16.51
C ASP A 965 -9.29 -10.53 15.08
N ALA A 966 -8.28 -10.87 14.28
CA ALA A 966 -8.43 -11.29 12.90
C ALA A 966 -9.03 -12.72 12.73
N ASN A 967 -9.25 -13.44 13.84
CA ASN A 967 -10.01 -14.69 13.87
C ASN A 967 -11.49 -14.47 14.28
N GLY A 968 -11.92 -13.22 14.48
CA GLY A 968 -13.30 -12.88 14.83
C GLY A 968 -13.64 -13.07 16.30
N ASN A 969 -12.65 -13.19 17.18
CA ASN A 969 -12.87 -13.24 18.62
C ASN A 969 -13.00 -11.83 19.22
N LEU A 970 -13.87 -11.69 20.22
CA LEU A 970 -13.93 -10.52 21.10
C LEU A 970 -13.31 -10.88 22.45
N TRP A 971 -12.23 -10.18 22.80
CA TRP A 971 -11.44 -10.36 24.00
C TRP A 971 -11.78 -9.34 25.08
N ARG A 972 -11.67 -9.76 26.35
CA ARG A 972 -11.59 -8.89 27.52
C ARG A 972 -10.28 -9.15 28.24
N PHE A 973 -9.58 -8.09 28.59
CA PHE A 973 -8.36 -8.11 29.39
C PHE A 973 -8.65 -7.46 30.74
N ASP A 974 -8.37 -8.16 31.83
CA ASP A 974 -8.40 -7.59 33.18
C ASP A 974 -7.10 -6.80 33.40
N LEU A 975 -7.23 -5.51 33.68
CA LEU A 975 -6.12 -4.56 33.83
C LEU A 975 -5.97 -4.04 35.26
N ARG A 976 -6.71 -4.62 36.22
CA ARG A 976 -6.48 -4.37 37.64
C ARG A 976 -5.11 -4.93 38.03
N SER A 977 -4.40 -4.18 38.88
CA SER A 977 -3.03 -4.45 39.33
C SER A 977 -2.79 -5.85 39.90
N SER A 978 -3.84 -6.50 40.38
CA SER A 978 -3.82 -7.85 40.95
C SER A 978 -3.87 -9.00 39.93
N LYS A 979 -4.15 -8.74 38.63
CA LYS A 979 -4.45 -9.81 37.66
C LYS A 979 -3.70 -9.75 36.31
N PHE A 980 -3.72 -8.63 35.58
CA PHE A 980 -3.11 -8.49 34.24
C PHE A 980 -3.25 -9.74 33.32
N ALA A 981 -4.48 -10.16 33.06
CA ALA A 981 -4.77 -11.43 32.39
C ALA A 981 -5.89 -11.32 31.34
N VAL A 982 -5.98 -12.30 30.43
CA VAL A 982 -7.17 -12.49 29.60
C VAL A 982 -8.30 -13.03 30.49
N SER A 983 -9.42 -12.30 30.55
CA SER A 983 -10.56 -12.69 31.36
C SER A 983 -11.12 -14.05 30.94
N PHE A 984 -11.60 -14.82 31.91
CA PHE A 984 -12.08 -16.19 31.76
C PHE A 984 -11.05 -17.19 31.15
N GLY A 985 -9.85 -16.77 30.76
CA GLY A 985 -8.92 -17.56 29.95
C GLY A 985 -9.39 -17.84 28.51
N ARG A 986 -10.43 -17.16 28.01
CA ARG A 986 -11.12 -17.42 26.73
C ARG A 986 -11.77 -16.15 26.17
N PRO A 987 -12.16 -16.07 24.89
CA PRO A 987 -12.92 -14.93 24.40
C PRO A 987 -14.32 -14.85 25.01
N LEU A 988 -14.90 -13.65 25.01
CA LEU A 988 -16.30 -13.39 25.38
C LEU A 988 -17.26 -13.95 24.32
N PHE A 989 -16.91 -13.73 23.06
CA PHE A 989 -17.70 -14.07 21.88
C PHE A 989 -16.74 -14.40 20.72
N THR A 990 -17.20 -15.22 19.78
CA THR A 990 -16.51 -15.43 18.48
C THR A 990 -17.56 -15.37 17.39
N THR A 991 -17.25 -14.65 16.30
CA THR A 991 -18.16 -14.52 15.16
C THR A 991 -18.40 -15.89 14.49
N PRO A 992 -19.60 -16.17 13.98
CA PRO A 992 -19.91 -17.43 13.30
C PRO A 992 -19.08 -17.66 12.03
N GLY A 993 -18.55 -16.59 11.41
CA GLY A 993 -17.59 -16.69 10.32
C GLY A 993 -16.13 -16.92 10.73
N GLY A 994 -15.80 -16.77 12.03
CA GLY A 994 -14.42 -16.81 12.53
C GLY A 994 -13.50 -15.88 11.74
N LYS A 995 -12.39 -16.40 11.21
CA LYS A 995 -11.47 -15.68 10.31
C LYS A 995 -12.09 -15.07 9.04
N SER A 996 -13.33 -15.44 8.69
CA SER A 996 -14.11 -14.82 7.59
C SER A 996 -14.93 -13.61 8.05
N GLN A 997 -15.07 -13.40 9.35
CA GLN A 997 -15.69 -12.24 10.01
C GLN A 997 -14.75 -11.70 11.11
N PRO A 998 -13.55 -11.18 10.73
CA PRO A 998 -12.58 -10.61 11.67
C PRO A 998 -13.11 -9.34 12.33
N ILE A 999 -12.60 -8.99 13.52
CA ILE A 999 -12.94 -7.75 14.22
C ILE A 999 -11.70 -6.85 14.27
N TYR A 1000 -11.55 -5.99 13.26
CA TYR A 1000 -10.41 -5.08 13.15
C TYR A 1000 -10.58 -3.74 13.90
N ALA A 1001 -11.77 -3.15 13.83
CA ALA A 1001 -12.08 -1.86 14.45
C ALA A 1001 -12.06 -1.93 15.99
N ALA A 1002 -11.73 -0.82 16.66
CA ALA A 1002 -11.88 -0.73 18.11
C ALA A 1002 -13.38 -0.84 18.49
N PRO A 1003 -13.74 -1.71 19.46
CA PRO A 1003 -15.11 -1.79 19.96
C PRO A 1003 -15.58 -0.47 20.59
N ALA A 1004 -16.89 -0.27 20.66
CA ALA A 1004 -17.52 0.73 21.52
C ALA A 1004 -18.27 0.01 22.66
N TRP A 1005 -18.32 0.58 23.87
CA TRP A 1005 -19.05 -0.03 24.99
C TRP A 1005 -19.90 0.98 25.75
N GLN A 1006 -20.94 0.50 26.43
CA GLN A 1006 -21.79 1.28 27.35
C GLN A 1006 -22.21 0.42 28.55
N THR A 1007 -22.41 1.01 29.73
CA THR A 1007 -22.89 0.26 30.91
C THR A 1007 -24.26 -0.37 30.63
N HIS A 1008 -24.42 -1.65 30.98
CA HIS A 1008 -25.69 -2.37 30.83
C HIS A 1008 -26.61 -2.12 32.05
N PRO A 1009 -27.92 -1.84 31.86
CA PRO A 1009 -28.86 -1.62 32.97
C PRO A 1009 -29.20 -2.88 33.76
N GLY A 1010 -28.91 -4.06 33.21
CA GLY A 1010 -29.23 -5.36 33.80
C GLY A 1010 -30.43 -6.04 33.14
N ASP A 1011 -30.92 -7.11 33.76
CA ASP A 1011 -32.05 -7.92 33.27
C ASP A 1011 -33.39 -7.54 33.93
N GLY A 1012 -33.40 -6.60 34.89
CA GLY A 1012 -34.59 -6.29 35.68
C GLY A 1012 -35.01 -7.47 36.57
N GLY A 1013 -34.03 -8.21 37.08
CA GLY A 1013 -34.18 -9.41 37.90
C GLY A 1013 -32.88 -9.72 38.64
N ASN A 1014 -32.14 -10.73 38.19
CA ASN A 1014 -30.92 -11.24 38.83
C ASN A 1014 -29.75 -10.24 38.79
N CYS A 1015 -29.82 -9.23 37.93
CA CYS A 1015 -28.99 -8.04 38.01
C CYS A 1015 -29.80 -6.80 37.61
N THR A 1016 -29.90 -5.84 38.52
CA THR A 1016 -30.51 -4.53 38.25
C THR A 1016 -29.51 -3.46 38.66
N TYR A 1017 -29.18 -2.54 37.75
CA TYR A 1017 -28.18 -1.51 38.01
C TYR A 1017 -28.57 -0.61 39.20
N SER A 1018 -27.64 -0.41 40.13
CA SER A 1018 -27.72 0.55 41.23
C SER A 1018 -26.34 1.17 41.49
N THR A 1019 -26.26 2.08 42.48
CA THR A 1019 -24.97 2.62 42.97
C THR A 1019 -24.08 1.57 43.64
N GLU A 1020 -24.64 0.42 44.02
CA GLU A 1020 -23.96 -0.68 44.73
C GLU A 1020 -23.83 -1.95 43.89
N SER A 1021 -24.59 -2.08 42.79
CA SER A 1021 -24.63 -3.25 41.93
C SER A 1021 -24.54 -2.87 40.46
N GLN A 1022 -23.53 -3.37 39.77
CA GLN A 1022 -23.33 -3.13 38.34
C GLN A 1022 -23.52 -4.41 37.54
N CYS A 1023 -24.10 -4.27 36.34
CA CYS A 1023 -24.45 -5.39 35.47
C CYS A 1023 -23.55 -5.51 34.24
N GLY A 1024 -22.32 -4.98 34.32
CA GLY A 1024 -21.34 -4.98 33.23
C GLY A 1024 -21.70 -4.05 32.08
N ALA A 1025 -21.39 -4.45 30.85
CA ALA A 1025 -21.44 -3.59 29.68
C ALA A 1025 -22.02 -4.29 28.44
N ILE A 1026 -22.73 -3.54 27.60
CA ILE A 1026 -22.92 -3.92 26.20
C ILE A 1026 -21.67 -3.49 25.42
N VAL A 1027 -21.10 -4.40 24.63
CA VAL A 1027 -19.90 -4.18 23.82
C VAL A 1027 -20.29 -4.39 22.35
N VAL A 1028 -20.20 -3.33 21.55
CA VAL A 1028 -20.57 -3.33 20.15
C VAL A 1028 -19.33 -3.44 19.27
N VAL A 1029 -19.37 -4.34 18.30
CA VAL A 1029 -18.32 -4.59 17.31
C VAL A 1029 -18.91 -4.67 15.91
N GLY A 1030 -18.19 -4.13 14.92
CA GLY A 1030 -18.45 -4.37 13.50
C GLY A 1030 -17.36 -5.28 12.93
N THR A 1031 -17.72 -6.23 12.08
CA THR A 1031 -16.75 -7.14 11.45
C THR A 1031 -16.26 -6.61 10.10
N GLY A 1032 -15.01 -6.93 9.78
CA GLY A 1032 -14.29 -6.41 8.63
C GLY A 1032 -12.81 -6.27 8.90
N ILE A 1033 -12.03 -6.24 7.82
CA ILE A 1033 -10.60 -5.88 7.80
C ILE A 1033 -10.24 -5.43 6.36
N LEU A 1034 -9.18 -4.63 6.23
CA LEU A 1034 -8.57 -4.30 4.93
C LEU A 1034 -7.09 -3.94 5.13
N LEU A 1035 -6.24 -4.97 5.21
CA LEU A 1035 -4.78 -4.86 5.33
C LEU A 1035 -4.05 -5.52 4.16
N ASP A 1036 -4.62 -6.57 3.55
CA ASP A 1036 -4.07 -7.31 2.40
C ASP A 1036 -4.88 -7.15 1.11
N GLU A 1037 -4.24 -7.46 -0.02
CA GLU A 1037 -4.90 -7.60 -1.32
C GLU A 1037 -5.98 -8.71 -1.29
N ASP A 1038 -5.76 -9.78 -0.53
CA ASP A 1038 -6.67 -10.91 -0.36
C ASP A 1038 -7.93 -10.58 0.43
N ASP A 1039 -7.92 -9.51 1.25
CA ASP A 1039 -9.14 -9.00 1.88
C ASP A 1039 -10.13 -8.45 0.83
N LEU A 1040 -9.69 -8.26 -0.42
CA LEU A 1040 -10.50 -7.85 -1.57
C LEU A 1040 -10.75 -9.01 -2.56
N ALA A 1041 -10.54 -10.26 -2.14
CA ALA A 1041 -10.93 -11.44 -2.92
C ALA A 1041 -12.47 -11.53 -3.09
N THR A 1042 -12.90 -12.17 -4.19
CA THR A 1042 -14.31 -12.29 -4.59
C THR A 1042 -14.64 -13.78 -4.86
N PRO A 1043 -15.81 -14.31 -4.47
CA PRO A 1043 -16.91 -13.64 -3.75
C PRO A 1043 -16.54 -13.26 -2.33
N ALA A 1044 -17.04 -12.11 -1.87
CA ALA A 1044 -16.75 -11.61 -0.53
C ALA A 1044 -17.39 -12.48 0.56
N ARG A 1045 -16.95 -12.26 1.80
CA ARG A 1045 -17.55 -12.87 2.99
C ARG A 1045 -18.43 -11.83 3.68
N LYS A 1046 -19.72 -12.15 3.83
CA LYS A 1046 -20.73 -11.26 4.41
C LYS A 1046 -20.39 -10.92 5.86
N GLN A 1047 -20.31 -9.63 6.16
CA GLN A 1047 -19.97 -9.11 7.49
C GLN A 1047 -21.22 -8.81 8.33
N ALA A 1048 -21.05 -8.47 9.60
CA ALA A 1048 -22.13 -8.15 10.53
C ALA A 1048 -21.68 -7.16 11.62
N ILE A 1049 -22.66 -6.54 12.28
CA ILE A 1049 -22.50 -5.81 13.54
C ILE A 1049 -23.08 -6.67 14.66
N TYR A 1050 -22.42 -6.72 15.81
CA TYR A 1050 -22.87 -7.46 17.00
C TYR A 1050 -22.81 -6.56 18.23
N GLY A 1051 -23.85 -6.58 19.07
CA GLY A 1051 -23.80 -6.07 20.43
C GLY A 1051 -23.81 -7.25 21.41
N ILE A 1052 -22.78 -7.36 22.25
CA ILE A 1052 -22.52 -8.50 23.15
C ILE A 1052 -22.56 -8.03 24.60
N TRP A 1053 -23.37 -8.66 25.45
CA TRP A 1053 -23.45 -8.31 26.88
C TRP A 1053 -22.38 -9.07 27.68
N ASP A 1054 -21.32 -8.35 28.08
CA ASP A 1054 -20.42 -8.77 29.15
C ASP A 1054 -21.10 -8.53 30.50
N GLN A 1055 -21.39 -9.60 31.24
CA GLN A 1055 -22.06 -9.52 32.54
C GLN A 1055 -21.11 -9.21 33.70
N THR A 1056 -19.81 -9.01 33.42
CA THR A 1056 -18.78 -8.70 34.41
C THR A 1056 -18.91 -7.27 34.93
N PRO A 1057 -19.12 -7.04 36.25
CA PRO A 1057 -19.17 -5.70 36.83
C PRO A 1057 -17.90 -4.89 36.53
N ILE A 1058 -18.00 -3.57 36.34
CA ILE A 1058 -16.86 -2.75 35.93
C ILE A 1058 -15.92 -2.58 37.13
N GLY A 1059 -14.72 -3.14 37.03
CA GLY A 1059 -13.77 -3.26 38.15
C GLY A 1059 -14.03 -4.47 39.06
N GLY A 1060 -15.11 -5.21 38.84
CA GLY A 1060 -15.41 -6.46 39.52
C GLY A 1060 -14.75 -7.69 38.87
N ASP A 1061 -14.92 -8.84 39.50
CA ASP A 1061 -14.42 -10.12 39.00
C ASP A 1061 -15.32 -10.72 37.91
N ASP A 1062 -14.66 -11.38 36.95
CA ASP A 1062 -15.20 -12.09 35.78
C ASP A 1062 -16.50 -12.85 36.09
N LYS A 1063 -17.60 -12.47 35.42
CA LYS A 1063 -18.94 -13.00 35.66
C LYS A 1063 -19.69 -13.22 34.35
N GLY A 1064 -20.22 -14.42 34.17
CA GLY A 1064 -21.01 -14.82 32.99
C GLY A 1064 -20.27 -15.80 32.08
N ASP A 1065 -21.05 -16.47 31.23
CA ASP A 1065 -20.56 -17.48 30.29
C ASP A 1065 -20.10 -16.86 28.96
N ARG A 1066 -19.63 -17.71 28.04
CA ARG A 1066 -19.33 -17.29 26.66
C ARG A 1066 -20.64 -17.03 25.93
N VAL A 1067 -20.79 -15.87 25.30
CA VAL A 1067 -21.98 -15.56 24.51
C VAL A 1067 -21.93 -16.34 23.20
N ALA A 1068 -23.02 -17.03 22.88
CA ALA A 1068 -23.22 -17.74 21.62
C ALA A 1068 -24.12 -16.93 20.67
N VAL A 1069 -24.02 -17.20 19.37
CA VAL A 1069 -24.85 -16.53 18.35
C VAL A 1069 -26.35 -16.81 18.53
N ALA A 1070 -26.70 -17.92 19.19
CA ALA A 1070 -28.08 -18.26 19.54
C ALA A 1070 -28.67 -17.40 20.67
N ASP A 1071 -27.84 -16.71 21.45
CA ASP A 1071 -28.26 -15.83 22.55
C ASP A 1071 -28.57 -14.39 22.05
N LEU A 1072 -28.39 -14.12 20.75
CA LEU A 1072 -28.48 -12.81 20.15
C LEU A 1072 -29.80 -12.63 19.37
N VAL A 1073 -30.45 -11.49 19.54
CA VAL A 1073 -31.58 -11.09 18.68
C VAL A 1073 -31.08 -10.62 17.33
N GLU A 1074 -31.63 -11.15 16.25
CA GLU A 1074 -31.39 -10.61 14.91
C GLU A 1074 -32.23 -9.36 14.67
N GLN A 1075 -31.55 -8.28 14.29
CA GLN A 1075 -32.15 -7.13 13.64
C GLN A 1075 -31.90 -7.20 12.13
N THR A 1076 -32.76 -6.53 11.36
CA THR A 1076 -32.80 -6.56 9.90
C THR A 1076 -32.98 -5.14 9.35
N ILE A 1077 -32.44 -4.87 8.16
CA ILE A 1077 -32.62 -3.59 7.46
C ILE A 1077 -33.89 -3.69 6.62
N ASP A 1078 -34.82 -2.75 6.78
CA ASP A 1078 -35.97 -2.64 5.88
C ASP A 1078 -35.56 -1.87 4.61
N LEU A 1079 -35.48 -2.58 3.49
CA LEU A 1079 -35.17 -2.00 2.18
C LEU A 1079 -36.41 -1.34 1.53
N ALA A 1080 -37.63 -1.59 2.02
CA ALA A 1080 -38.85 -0.95 1.54
C ALA A 1080 -39.07 0.43 2.16
N SER A 1081 -38.46 0.73 3.31
CA SER A 1081 -38.50 2.05 3.96
C SER A 1081 -37.50 3.06 3.36
N ALA A 1082 -37.04 2.85 2.13
CA ALA A 1082 -35.99 3.65 1.50
C ALA A 1082 -36.51 5.05 1.13
N VAL A 1083 -35.89 6.11 1.67
CA VAL A 1083 -36.25 7.51 1.38
C VAL A 1083 -35.03 8.32 0.97
N THR A 1084 -35.13 9.07 -0.14
CA THR A 1084 -34.07 9.99 -0.60
C THR A 1084 -34.05 11.25 0.25
N GLY A 1085 -32.85 11.70 0.65
CA GLY A 1085 -32.67 12.93 1.41
C GLY A 1085 -33.07 14.19 0.64
N GLN A 1086 -33.62 15.18 1.35
CA GLN A 1086 -33.97 16.49 0.80
C GLN A 1086 -33.16 17.61 1.47
N GLY A 1087 -33.21 18.82 0.88
CA GLY A 1087 -32.36 19.93 1.28
C GLY A 1087 -30.91 19.80 0.78
N ARG A 1088 -30.08 20.81 1.05
CA ARG A 1088 -28.70 20.86 0.55
C ARG A 1088 -27.76 19.86 1.25
N ALA A 1089 -28.03 19.53 2.51
CA ALA A 1089 -27.16 18.69 3.33
C ALA A 1089 -27.29 17.20 3.00
N GLU A 1090 -28.49 16.72 2.70
CA GLU A 1090 -28.80 15.29 2.53
C GLU A 1090 -29.07 14.85 1.08
N ALA A 1091 -28.98 15.79 0.11
CA ALA A 1091 -29.12 15.49 -1.31
C ALA A 1091 -28.15 14.39 -1.79
N GLY A 1092 -28.68 13.43 -2.57
CA GLY A 1092 -27.92 12.29 -3.09
C GLY A 1092 -27.73 11.13 -2.11
N LYS A 1093 -28.21 11.23 -0.87
CA LYS A 1093 -28.19 10.16 0.13
C LYS A 1093 -29.54 9.43 0.19
N THR A 1094 -29.54 8.20 0.70
CA THR A 1094 -30.76 7.40 0.93
C THR A 1094 -30.81 6.89 2.36
N PHE A 1095 -31.97 6.97 3.01
CA PHE A 1095 -32.17 6.60 4.41
C PHE A 1095 -33.01 5.34 4.53
N TYR A 1096 -32.69 4.52 5.54
CA TYR A 1096 -33.36 3.25 5.81
C TYR A 1096 -33.65 3.08 7.30
N THR A 1097 -34.67 2.26 7.60
CA THR A 1097 -35.02 1.86 8.96
C THR A 1097 -34.48 0.46 9.27
N VAL A 1098 -34.40 0.17 10.56
CA VAL A 1098 -34.05 -1.16 11.09
C VAL A 1098 -35.28 -1.76 11.77
N SER A 1099 -35.36 -3.08 11.89
CA SER A 1099 -36.35 -3.72 12.75
C SER A 1099 -36.20 -3.25 14.21
N SER A 1100 -37.27 -3.43 14.98
CA SER A 1100 -37.29 -3.12 16.42
C SER A 1100 -37.61 -4.37 17.25
N ASN A 1101 -36.94 -5.47 16.93
CA ASN A 1101 -37.12 -6.74 17.63
C ASN A 1101 -36.65 -6.58 19.09
N PRO A 1102 -37.46 -6.94 20.11
CA PRO A 1102 -37.11 -6.72 21.51
C PRO A 1102 -36.06 -7.73 21.99
N VAL A 1103 -35.13 -7.27 22.83
CA VAL A 1103 -34.18 -8.13 23.56
C VAL A 1103 -34.70 -8.39 24.97
N ASP A 1104 -35.03 -9.66 25.25
CA ASP A 1104 -35.36 -10.14 26.59
C ASP A 1104 -34.08 -10.53 27.34
N TRP A 1105 -33.51 -9.57 28.07
CA TRP A 1105 -32.27 -9.74 28.84
C TRP A 1105 -32.29 -10.87 29.88
N LYS A 1106 -33.46 -11.39 30.25
CA LYS A 1106 -33.56 -12.56 31.14
C LYS A 1106 -33.20 -13.87 30.42
N LYS A 1107 -33.22 -13.87 29.08
CA LYS A 1107 -32.90 -15.04 28.22
C LYS A 1107 -31.72 -14.78 27.28
N GLN A 1108 -31.65 -13.58 26.71
CA GLN A 1108 -30.72 -13.20 25.65
C GLN A 1108 -29.50 -12.45 26.21
N ARG A 1109 -28.44 -12.38 25.40
CA ARG A 1109 -27.14 -11.78 25.73
C ARG A 1109 -26.65 -10.77 24.69
N GLY A 1110 -27.54 -10.29 23.83
CA GLY A 1110 -27.21 -9.23 22.88
C GLY A 1110 -28.05 -9.24 21.61
N TRP A 1111 -27.47 -8.68 20.54
CA TRP A 1111 -28.09 -8.53 19.23
C TRP A 1111 -27.07 -8.65 18.08
N ARG A 1112 -27.57 -8.87 16.86
CA ARG A 1112 -26.80 -8.87 15.61
C ARG A 1112 -27.53 -8.14 14.49
N LEU A 1113 -26.80 -7.55 13.54
CA LEU A 1113 -27.32 -6.97 12.29
C LEU A 1113 -26.40 -7.40 11.13
N SER A 1114 -26.97 -8.00 10.09
CA SER A 1114 -26.21 -8.44 8.91
C SER A 1114 -25.93 -7.29 7.93
N LEU A 1115 -24.67 -7.12 7.52
CA LEU A 1115 -24.25 -6.13 6.50
C LEU A 1115 -24.36 -6.72 5.08
N GLY A 1116 -24.15 -5.91 4.04
CA GLY A 1116 -24.19 -6.32 2.62
C GLY A 1116 -25.59 -6.35 2.00
N MET A 1117 -26.59 -5.78 2.70
CA MET A 1117 -27.99 -5.76 2.25
C MET A 1117 -28.29 -4.59 1.30
N ILE A 1118 -27.73 -3.41 1.58
CA ILE A 1118 -27.77 -2.26 0.68
C ILE A 1118 -26.64 -2.43 -0.35
N ARG A 1119 -26.95 -2.23 -1.64
CA ARG A 1119 -26.04 -2.51 -2.76
C ARG A 1119 -25.87 -1.28 -3.64
N TYR A 1120 -24.66 -1.10 -4.17
CA TYR A 1120 -24.33 -0.06 -5.16
C TYR A 1120 -23.78 -0.71 -6.44
N PRO A 1121 -24.05 -0.16 -7.63
CA PRO A 1121 -23.32 -0.51 -8.85
C PRO A 1121 -21.81 -0.28 -8.64
N GLY A 1122 -20.96 -1.21 -9.09
CA GLY A 1122 -19.51 -1.14 -8.88
C GLY A 1122 -19.01 -1.73 -7.55
N ALA A 1123 -19.86 -1.79 -6.51
CA ALA A 1123 -19.47 -2.33 -5.22
C ALA A 1123 -19.42 -3.87 -5.22
N MET A 1124 -18.48 -4.42 -4.45
CA MET A 1124 -18.31 -5.85 -4.23
C MET A 1124 -19.53 -6.46 -3.52
N THR A 1125 -20.16 -7.46 -4.13
CA THR A 1125 -21.34 -8.14 -3.56
C THR A 1125 -20.99 -8.80 -2.22
N ASP A 1126 -21.82 -8.54 -1.19
CA ASP A 1126 -21.60 -8.91 0.22
C ASP A 1126 -20.25 -8.41 0.82
N GLY A 1127 -19.57 -7.46 0.16
CA GLY A 1127 -18.25 -6.94 0.55
C GLY A 1127 -18.24 -5.79 1.56
N GLU A 1128 -19.42 -5.29 1.96
CA GLU A 1128 -19.59 -4.27 3.01
C GLU A 1128 -18.91 -4.70 4.31
N ARG A 1129 -18.14 -3.79 4.91
CA ARG A 1129 -17.32 -4.10 6.09
C ARG A 1129 -17.06 -2.87 6.97
N VAL A 1130 -16.73 -3.12 8.24
CA VAL A 1130 -16.36 -2.08 9.21
C VAL A 1130 -14.85 -2.13 9.47
N VAL A 1131 -14.19 -0.97 9.39
CA VAL A 1131 -12.73 -0.83 9.58
C VAL A 1131 -12.30 0.46 10.31
N GLY A 1132 -13.19 1.46 10.39
CA GLY A 1132 -13.05 2.60 11.29
C GLY A 1132 -13.57 2.24 12.68
N ASP A 1133 -12.98 2.84 13.72
CA ASP A 1133 -13.37 2.60 15.11
C ASP A 1133 -14.82 3.07 15.37
N LEU A 1134 -15.56 2.32 16.17
CA LEU A 1134 -16.96 2.64 16.49
C LEU A 1134 -17.02 3.79 17.51
N SER A 1135 -18.12 4.54 17.51
CA SER A 1135 -18.35 5.61 18.50
C SER A 1135 -19.74 5.52 19.12
N ASN A 1136 -19.91 6.09 20.31
CA ASN A 1136 -21.20 6.29 20.97
C ASN A 1136 -21.77 7.67 20.60
N LEU A 1137 -23.10 7.78 20.61
CA LEU A 1137 -23.84 9.05 20.56
C LEU A 1137 -25.07 8.89 21.46
N GLY A 1138 -25.07 9.49 22.64
CA GLY A 1138 -26.15 9.27 23.63
C GLY A 1138 -26.29 7.81 24.07
N SER A 1139 -27.51 7.29 23.95
CA SER A 1139 -27.88 5.87 24.12
C SER A 1139 -27.75 5.05 22.83
N SER A 1140 -27.22 5.65 21.77
CA SER A 1140 -26.98 5.02 20.47
C SER A 1140 -25.48 4.75 20.25
N VAL A 1141 -25.21 3.81 19.34
CA VAL A 1141 -23.89 3.47 18.81
C VAL A 1141 -23.85 3.80 17.32
N MET A 1142 -22.73 4.33 16.87
CA MET A 1142 -22.46 4.86 15.55
C MET A 1142 -21.36 4.03 14.89
N ILE A 1143 -21.65 3.51 13.70
CA ILE A 1143 -20.76 2.64 12.94
C ILE A 1143 -20.66 3.15 11.50
N THR A 1144 -19.44 3.43 11.03
CA THR A 1144 -19.17 3.74 9.63
C THR A 1144 -18.61 2.51 8.91
N SER A 1145 -19.38 2.01 7.94
CA SER A 1145 -18.97 0.94 7.03
C SER A 1145 -18.60 1.52 5.66
N PHE A 1146 -17.96 0.70 4.84
CA PHE A 1146 -17.77 0.97 3.41
C PHE A 1146 -17.93 -0.29 2.58
N LEU A 1147 -18.23 -0.12 1.30
CA LEU A 1147 -18.19 -1.18 0.31
C LEU A 1147 -17.00 -0.94 -0.62
N PRO A 1148 -15.98 -1.80 -0.63
CA PRO A 1148 -14.94 -1.75 -1.64
C PRO A 1148 -15.50 -2.05 -3.04
N GLU A 1149 -14.83 -1.56 -4.07
CA GLU A 1149 -15.10 -1.91 -5.47
C GLU A 1149 -14.95 -3.43 -5.68
N ASP A 1150 -15.79 -4.01 -6.53
CA ASP A 1150 -15.57 -5.35 -7.06
C ASP A 1150 -14.34 -5.37 -7.98
N ARG A 1151 -13.28 -6.07 -7.55
CA ARG A 1151 -12.03 -6.22 -8.32
C ARG A 1151 -12.24 -6.86 -9.71
N ASN A 1152 -13.39 -7.48 -9.97
CA ASN A 1152 -13.73 -8.09 -11.26
C ASN A 1152 -14.62 -7.20 -12.15
N LEU A 1153 -15.02 -6.01 -11.71
CA LEU A 1153 -15.76 -5.08 -12.59
C LEU A 1153 -14.85 -4.25 -13.51
N GLY A 1154 -15.47 -3.55 -14.45
CA GLY A 1154 -14.80 -2.76 -15.51
C GLY A 1154 -15.04 -1.26 -15.41
N ILE A 1155 -15.76 -0.79 -14.39
CA ILE A 1155 -16.08 0.63 -14.20
C ILE A 1155 -14.76 1.40 -14.00
N GLU A 1156 -14.70 2.60 -14.57
CA GLU A 1156 -13.54 3.49 -14.58
C GLU A 1156 -14.07 4.94 -14.56
N SER A 1157 -13.26 5.88 -14.08
CA SER A 1157 -13.59 7.32 -14.14
C SER A 1157 -12.35 8.17 -14.43
N CYS A 1158 -12.56 9.42 -14.86
CA CYS A 1158 -11.51 10.45 -14.89
C CYS A 1158 -11.41 11.25 -13.60
N THR A 1159 -12.40 11.14 -12.71
CA THR A 1159 -12.35 11.75 -11.37
C THR A 1159 -11.77 10.75 -10.37
N ALA A 1160 -10.47 10.84 -10.09
CA ALA A 1160 -9.78 10.06 -9.04
C ALA A 1160 -10.16 10.49 -7.60
N THR A 1161 -11.41 10.96 -7.43
CA THR A 1161 -11.98 11.61 -6.25
C THR A 1161 -13.29 10.95 -5.79
N GLY A 1162 -13.63 9.78 -6.35
CA GLY A 1162 -14.80 9.01 -5.95
C GLY A 1162 -14.48 8.12 -4.75
N SER A 1163 -14.58 8.67 -3.54
CA SER A 1163 -14.45 7.90 -2.29
C SER A 1163 -15.37 6.67 -2.31
N LEU A 1164 -14.91 5.54 -1.76
CA LEU A 1164 -15.68 4.29 -1.77
C LEU A 1164 -17.06 4.46 -1.10
N PRO A 1165 -18.16 3.92 -1.67
CA PRO A 1165 -19.50 4.08 -1.12
C PRO A 1165 -19.59 3.68 0.36
N ASN A 1166 -20.24 4.52 1.16
CA ASN A 1166 -20.33 4.36 2.61
C ASN A 1166 -21.77 4.12 3.07
N ILE A 1167 -21.90 3.47 4.23
CA ILE A 1167 -23.16 3.41 4.97
C ILE A 1167 -22.84 3.72 6.43
N ILE A 1168 -23.55 4.69 6.99
CA ILE A 1168 -23.43 5.09 8.40
C ILE A 1168 -24.67 4.59 9.14
N TYR A 1169 -24.43 3.78 10.17
CA TYR A 1169 -25.43 3.23 11.08
C TYR A 1169 -25.42 4.03 12.38
N VAL A 1170 -26.60 4.39 12.90
CA VAL A 1170 -26.79 4.94 14.25
C VAL A 1170 -27.93 4.16 14.91
N LEU A 1171 -27.55 3.16 15.71
CA LEU A 1171 -28.42 2.12 16.26
C LEU A 1171 -28.54 2.28 17.78
N ASP A 1172 -29.61 1.76 18.38
CA ASP A 1172 -29.68 1.61 19.83
C ASP A 1172 -28.55 0.69 20.34
N ALA A 1173 -27.67 1.20 21.21
CA ALA A 1173 -26.47 0.43 21.60
C ALA A 1173 -26.83 -0.87 22.33
N LEU A 1174 -27.88 -0.83 23.16
CA LEU A 1174 -28.36 -1.98 23.93
C LEU A 1174 -29.00 -3.04 23.03
N THR A 1175 -29.84 -2.66 22.06
CA THR A 1175 -30.75 -3.61 21.36
C THR A 1175 -30.62 -3.67 19.84
N GLY A 1176 -29.81 -2.80 19.22
CA GLY A 1176 -29.63 -2.72 17.77
C GLY A 1176 -30.84 -2.16 17.00
N LYS A 1177 -31.92 -1.79 17.70
CA LYS A 1177 -33.17 -1.30 17.11
C LYS A 1177 -33.01 0.08 16.49
N ASN A 1178 -34.01 0.41 15.66
CA ASN A 1178 -34.18 1.72 15.03
C ASN A 1178 -34.29 2.89 16.03
N LYS A 1179 -33.74 4.04 15.64
CA LYS A 1179 -33.66 5.29 16.40
C LYS A 1179 -34.15 6.47 15.56
N ARG A 1180 -34.22 7.66 16.16
CA ARG A 1180 -34.42 8.91 15.44
C ARG A 1180 -33.07 9.60 15.27
N SER A 1181 -32.37 9.31 14.17
CA SER A 1181 -30.94 9.63 14.08
C SER A 1181 -30.53 10.54 12.93
N PHE A 1182 -31.39 10.76 11.94
CA PHE A 1182 -31.10 11.61 10.78
C PHE A 1182 -32.23 12.62 10.51
N ASP A 1183 -31.84 13.79 9.99
CA ASP A 1183 -32.65 14.98 9.72
C ASP A 1183 -32.89 15.02 8.20
N VAL A 1184 -33.84 14.19 7.74
CA VAL A 1184 -33.85 13.61 6.38
C VAL A 1184 -34.29 14.61 5.31
N ASP A 1185 -35.10 15.59 5.68
CA ASP A 1185 -35.57 16.68 4.82
C ASP A 1185 -34.88 18.03 5.14
N SER A 1186 -33.91 18.04 6.06
CA SER A 1186 -33.28 19.24 6.63
C SER A 1186 -34.24 20.16 7.43
N ASN A 1187 -35.32 19.64 8.02
CA ASN A 1187 -36.26 20.42 8.85
C ASN A 1187 -35.70 20.84 10.24
N GLY A 1188 -34.58 20.25 10.68
CA GLY A 1188 -33.94 20.55 11.97
C GLY A 1188 -34.34 19.61 13.11
N THR A 1189 -35.18 18.61 12.85
CA THR A 1189 -35.52 17.52 13.77
C THR A 1189 -35.06 16.19 13.22
N PHE A 1190 -34.96 15.15 14.05
CA PHE A 1190 -34.53 13.82 13.58
C PHE A 1190 -35.74 12.93 13.32
N GLU A 1191 -35.87 12.38 12.11
CA GLU A 1191 -36.84 11.36 11.72
C GLU A 1191 -36.42 9.95 12.19
N PRO A 1192 -37.34 8.98 12.27
CA PRO A 1192 -37.05 7.61 12.72
C PRO A 1192 -36.30 6.76 11.68
N TYR A 1193 -35.15 7.24 11.19
CA TYR A 1193 -34.20 6.48 10.38
C TYR A 1193 -32.88 6.27 11.14
N SER A 1194 -32.36 5.04 11.06
CA SER A 1194 -31.12 4.62 11.73
C SER A 1194 -29.95 4.41 10.78
N ILE A 1195 -30.17 4.48 9.47
CA ILE A 1195 -29.16 4.19 8.45
C ILE A 1195 -29.18 5.29 7.39
N VAL A 1196 -28.00 5.77 7.00
CA VAL A 1196 -27.80 6.59 5.79
C VAL A 1196 -26.79 5.95 4.85
N SER A 1197 -27.21 5.79 3.60
CA SER A 1197 -26.45 5.30 2.45
C SER A 1197 -25.94 6.51 1.66
N ILE A 1198 -24.62 6.56 1.46
CA ILE A 1198 -23.89 7.68 0.86
C ILE A 1198 -23.11 7.17 -0.36
N PRO A 1199 -23.67 7.27 -1.58
CA PRO A 1199 -23.04 6.76 -2.81
C PRO A 1199 -21.71 7.44 -3.13
N SER A 1200 -21.55 8.72 -2.76
CA SER A 1200 -20.31 9.50 -2.95
C SER A 1200 -19.19 9.12 -1.96
N GLY A 1201 -19.47 8.25 -0.99
CA GLY A 1201 -18.54 7.87 0.06
C GLY A 1201 -18.10 9.04 0.96
N GLY A 1202 -16.86 8.94 1.45
CA GLY A 1202 -16.16 9.96 2.23
C GLY A 1202 -15.95 9.62 3.71
N PHE A 1203 -16.27 8.40 4.15
CA PHE A 1203 -16.34 7.98 5.57
C PHE A 1203 -15.74 6.57 5.83
N THR A 1204 -14.74 6.16 5.05
CA THR A 1204 -14.11 4.83 5.13
C THR A 1204 -13.28 4.62 6.40
N ARG A 1205 -12.37 5.54 6.68
CA ARG A 1205 -11.37 5.50 7.76
C ARG A 1205 -10.85 6.90 8.04
N GLY A 1206 -10.31 7.14 9.24
CA GLY A 1206 -9.75 8.46 9.60
C GLY A 1206 -10.83 9.55 9.71
N ASN A 1207 -12.06 9.15 9.96
CA ASN A 1207 -13.20 10.01 10.26
C ASN A 1207 -13.20 10.44 11.73
N VAL A 1208 -13.69 11.65 12.00
CA VAL A 1208 -13.84 12.20 13.35
C VAL A 1208 -15.31 12.29 13.71
N THR A 1209 -15.68 11.69 14.84
CA THR A 1209 -16.97 11.96 15.51
C THR A 1209 -16.81 13.21 16.38
N SER A 1210 -17.38 14.33 15.94
CA SER A 1210 -17.45 15.58 16.70
C SER A 1210 -18.76 15.63 17.46
N ARG A 1211 -18.72 15.57 18.79
CA ARG A 1211 -19.89 15.60 19.68
C ARG A 1211 -19.56 16.31 20.99
N ASN A 1212 -20.57 16.91 21.62
CA ASN A 1212 -20.42 17.57 22.91
C ASN A 1212 -20.63 16.57 24.07
N LEU A 1213 -19.59 15.76 24.34
CA LEU A 1213 -19.57 14.82 25.45
C LEU A 1213 -18.19 14.80 26.16
N ILE A 1214 -18.22 14.52 27.45
CA ILE A 1214 -17.05 14.25 28.29
C ILE A 1214 -16.68 12.75 28.16
N GLY A 1215 -15.39 12.44 27.95
CA GLY A 1215 -14.87 11.08 27.74
C GLY A 1215 -14.51 10.79 26.27
N LEU A 1216 -13.99 9.59 26.01
CA LEU A 1216 -13.66 9.16 24.64
C LEU A 1216 -14.92 8.77 23.84
N PRO A 1217 -14.89 8.83 22.49
CA PRO A 1217 -16.04 8.48 21.66
C PRO A 1217 -16.55 7.05 21.89
N ASN A 1218 -15.66 6.08 22.12
CA ASN A 1218 -15.99 4.66 22.25
C ASN A 1218 -16.17 4.15 23.69
N GLU A 1219 -16.01 5.01 24.70
CA GLU A 1219 -16.22 4.67 26.11
C GLU A 1219 -17.68 4.85 26.54
N GLY A 1220 -18.08 4.11 27.58
CA GLY A 1220 -19.30 4.36 28.33
C GLY A 1220 -19.24 5.70 29.10
N ARG A 1221 -20.38 6.10 29.69
CA ARG A 1221 -20.51 7.40 30.37
C ARG A 1221 -19.49 7.57 31.51
N PRO A 1222 -18.92 8.77 31.70
CA PRO A 1222 -17.95 9.05 32.78
C PRO A 1222 -18.43 8.74 34.21
N ASP A 1223 -19.74 8.78 34.45
CA ASP A 1223 -20.35 8.47 35.75
C ASP A 1223 -20.72 6.98 35.92
N GLY A 1224 -20.40 6.14 34.92
CA GLY A 1224 -20.67 4.71 34.91
C GLY A 1224 -22.15 4.34 34.76
N LYS A 1225 -23.07 5.28 34.50
CA LYS A 1225 -24.52 4.98 34.43
C LYS A 1225 -24.97 4.49 33.05
N PRO A 1226 -25.92 3.53 32.97
CA PRO A 1226 -26.51 3.07 31.72
C PRO A 1226 -27.36 4.16 31.07
N PRO A 1227 -27.14 4.52 29.78
CA PRO A 1227 -28.00 5.45 29.06
C PRO A 1227 -29.23 4.71 28.51
N VAL A 1228 -30.22 4.45 29.38
CA VAL A 1228 -31.43 3.66 29.02
C VAL A 1228 -32.43 4.40 28.12
N ASP A 1229 -32.42 5.74 28.18
CA ASP A 1229 -33.29 6.62 27.40
C ASP A 1229 -32.50 7.40 26.34
N CYS A 1230 -33.21 7.81 25.29
CA CYS A 1230 -32.73 8.80 24.31
C CYS A 1230 -32.23 10.08 25.00
N THR A 1231 -31.16 10.67 24.49
CA THR A 1231 -30.51 11.83 25.13
C THR A 1231 -30.77 13.17 24.43
N ASN A 1232 -31.27 13.17 23.19
CA ASN A 1232 -31.20 14.30 22.26
C ASN A 1232 -29.76 14.83 22.00
N GLU A 1233 -28.74 14.01 22.26
CA GLU A 1233 -27.35 14.34 21.93
C GLU A 1233 -27.17 14.38 20.41
N THR A 1234 -26.53 15.44 19.91
CA THR A 1234 -26.23 15.64 18.49
C THR A 1234 -24.74 15.62 18.25
N GLY A 1235 -24.34 15.16 17.07
CA GLY A 1235 -22.96 15.14 16.64
C GLY A 1235 -22.83 15.06 15.13
N TYR A 1236 -21.57 15.12 14.68
CA TYR A 1236 -21.21 15.11 13.28
C TYR A 1236 -20.13 14.07 13.03
N VAL A 1237 -20.35 13.17 12.06
CA VAL A 1237 -19.27 12.38 11.47
C VAL A 1237 -18.65 13.25 10.38
N THR A 1238 -17.37 13.58 10.50
CA THR A 1238 -16.61 14.27 9.45
C THR A 1238 -15.60 13.30 8.87
N GLY A 1239 -15.55 13.15 7.55
CA GLY A 1239 -14.54 12.36 6.83
C GLY A 1239 -14.00 13.11 5.61
N PRO A 1240 -13.06 12.53 4.82
CA PRO A 1240 -12.39 13.25 3.73
C PRO A 1240 -13.32 14.00 2.77
N GLY A 1241 -14.23 13.30 2.07
CA GLY A 1241 -15.12 13.92 1.09
C GLY A 1241 -16.27 14.75 1.67
N SER A 1242 -16.81 14.40 2.85
CA SER A 1242 -18.11 14.91 3.31
C SER A 1242 -18.27 14.93 4.84
N THR A 1243 -19.42 15.42 5.31
CA THR A 1243 -19.83 15.47 6.72
C THR A 1243 -21.28 14.99 6.84
N GLN A 1244 -21.59 14.23 7.90
CA GLN A 1244 -22.94 13.76 8.22
C GLN A 1244 -23.34 14.21 9.63
N LYS A 1245 -24.42 14.99 9.75
CA LYS A 1245 -25.08 15.28 11.03
C LYS A 1245 -25.88 14.06 11.49
N ALA A 1246 -25.88 13.80 12.79
CA ALA A 1246 -26.60 12.68 13.42
C ALA A 1246 -27.08 13.02 14.85
N GLY A 1247 -28.04 12.26 15.36
CA GLY A 1247 -28.61 12.44 16.70
C GLY A 1247 -28.98 11.14 17.44
N ASP A 1248 -29.15 11.23 18.76
CA ASP A 1248 -29.88 10.25 19.58
C ASP A 1248 -31.26 10.82 19.95
N GLY A 1249 -32.05 11.12 18.92
CA GLY A 1249 -33.28 11.90 19.01
C GLY A 1249 -34.38 11.20 19.82
N CYS A 1250 -34.96 11.92 20.77
CA CYS A 1250 -36.18 11.49 21.45
C CYS A 1250 -37.42 11.71 20.58
N VAL A 1251 -38.47 10.92 20.87
CA VAL A 1251 -39.82 11.24 20.40
C VAL A 1251 -40.23 12.61 20.98
N PRO A 1252 -40.69 13.57 20.16
CA PRO A 1252 -41.15 14.87 20.65
C PRO A 1252 -42.31 14.71 21.65
N LYS A 1253 -42.07 15.07 22.92
CA LYS A 1253 -43.10 15.01 23.97
C LYS A 1253 -44.11 16.13 23.72
N GLY A 1254 -45.36 15.75 23.41
CA GLY A 1254 -46.45 16.69 23.19
C GLY A 1254 -46.69 17.60 24.41
N TRP A 1255 -46.54 18.91 24.23
CA TRP A 1255 -46.58 19.90 25.31
C TRP A 1255 -48.01 20.09 25.86
N ARG A 1256 -48.32 19.49 27.01
CA ARG A 1256 -49.60 19.70 27.70
C ARG A 1256 -49.56 20.97 28.56
N ARG A 1257 -49.91 22.13 27.98
CA ARG A 1257 -50.10 23.38 28.75
C ARG A 1257 -51.32 23.29 29.68
N SER A 1258 -51.09 23.00 30.96
CA SER A 1258 -52.11 23.10 32.01
C SER A 1258 -52.05 24.47 32.68
N TRP A 1259 -53.05 25.32 32.43
CA TRP A 1259 -53.19 26.59 33.15
C TRP A 1259 -53.77 26.34 34.55
N ARG A 1260 -53.12 26.89 35.58
CA ARG A 1260 -53.65 27.01 36.94
C ARG A 1260 -53.92 28.49 37.22
N SER A 1261 -55.10 28.83 37.71
CA SER A 1261 -55.29 30.16 38.32
C SER A 1261 -54.45 30.25 39.60
N VAL A 1262 -53.59 31.27 39.67
CA VAL A 1262 -52.74 31.54 40.85
C VAL A 1262 -53.41 32.56 41.78
N VAL A 1263 -54.30 33.41 41.25
CA VAL A 1263 -55.06 34.43 41.98
C VAL A 1263 -56.47 34.53 41.38
N GLN A 1264 -57.51 34.38 42.20
CA GLN A 1264 -58.80 35.00 41.91
C GLN A 1264 -58.74 36.46 42.43
N PRO A 1265 -59.05 37.48 41.61
CA PRO A 1265 -59.35 38.80 42.16
C PRO A 1265 -60.62 38.69 43.02
N PRO A 1266 -60.71 39.40 44.16
CA PRO A 1266 -61.77 39.15 45.14
C PRO A 1266 -63.11 39.76 44.72
N PHE A 1267 -64.04 38.89 44.30
CA PHE A 1267 -65.47 38.92 44.61
C PHE A 1267 -65.97 37.48 44.76
#